data_AF-A0A7G8BT97-F1
#
_entry.id   AF-A0A7G8BT97-F1
#
_cell.length_a   1.000
_cell.length_b   1.000
_cell.length_c   1.000
_cell.angle_alpha   90.00
_cell.angle_beta   90.00
_cell.angle_gamma   90.00
#
_symmetry.space_group_name_H-M   'P 1'
#
loop_
_entity.id
_entity.type
_entity.pdbx_description
1 polymer ?
#
loop_
_entity_poly.entity_id
_entity_poly.type
_entity_poly.pdbx_seq_one_letter_code
_entity_poly.pdbx_strand_id
1 'polypeptide(L)'
;MKLLPRRPVSFFLSLLCGVVCPLLVEAQTNPASVQRSDRTTRSGDVASHASEKVVLPGPLRSFLRMAGISQKIPSEDVLPLLARNVFMQGYSQNKPTEFLLLLDRYVQQARELQILAGSTETITVQGCGDVGTLIQILGYRVVGSCRDRNLVLATSNPDRAFLTIDSGFPLMTLEECLQKGIPFQYQFPSTRVPVLLHEADWLEVGRKHPAANLVDLLLGDPVVARLYWAMSRNDEETNLALAKSPGLGRLLPFAPVMNFYGNQISIRNNRVLVPGGVGTEPVWKELVGASPENPGEFVLRLLAKDNGWLAAYYDALSRVSQTQQQHLTQPDRLKRMYEALRSPGIEPASTASVFRKAPGMLVLFTRVAWDPDGQPHVPGGLTVWKDDLAQKSDYKLVHFWTKRARGWNSPEQLLEGMTSLSRMDSDTGPLQTYLMLSEIDSRRPADRGLSPATAQLLAKNFPRFGAWYLIFSEFPELTDESITRFMTVAESVGNTSNGTLRGNAVGAFQANVGLWQILARQREIPESEWNDSWLKMIGPFAKVTSSTELFDATRSSLNEVMLAASKPNFTQDQLVELLAGPQQPGAEAQRARQEIANRIRNVLEDQRLVSLDTLFGLSDGLSAMEQGAPAPANMLAMAGELREFEMPRPIFTNSEKINWAPGVYSTHHAELQIKTDLTKVIKGPGNKGQLETARGQLMPFLRDALVGLNYAYYEPPGAQVLHNNSLFVRSHDFSGVSVSATEHSWLAPELMGVGTPAGGGAYLMGSLADLPYALAATEQDFIAPENVQALIWKELVPDLLVSATVPRWWNVSRDELHAVTLYQRAGEEILIAAEGDAALRGEVVQILADRMGPQRLEVLERSLVQHEDAVAVLSQTMPADTFYLSTEFRSRYPGHASSIGAENQELDTLCTKNPEETSAKRLSQDFGVPHPILARSYAPGLLYVKPFPSFGGESSRLFGESWESNNLYWARLADEKGYEPAALNRLVPELAKSMTAKIFATDLEDWPALERAMYETGQEFLQGKIAPSPVTTAVSLRSPQVDSRETAIGGAR
;
A
#
# COMPACT_ATOMS: atom_id res chain seq x y z
N MET A 1 15.47 13.20 -5.38
CA MET A 1 15.36 13.15 -6.85
C MET A 1 16.53 13.89 -7.50
N LYS A 2 17.48 13.17 -8.11
CA LYS A 2 18.41 13.71 -9.13
C LYS A 2 18.39 12.75 -10.33
N LEU A 3 17.68 13.18 -11.36
CA LEU A 3 17.89 12.97 -12.80
C LEU A 3 18.73 11.74 -13.20
N LEU A 4 18.06 10.68 -13.65
CA LEU A 4 18.64 9.68 -14.55
C LEU A 4 18.55 10.22 -16.00
N PRO A 5 19.67 10.39 -16.74
CA PRO A 5 19.60 10.75 -18.14
C PRO A 5 19.29 9.52 -19.00
N ARG A 6 18.27 9.65 -19.84
CA ARG A 6 18.02 8.76 -20.99
C ARG A 6 19.26 8.71 -21.87
N ARG A 7 19.83 7.52 -22.10
CA ARG A 7 20.93 7.33 -23.07
C ARG A 7 20.39 7.13 -24.48
N PRO A 8 21.06 7.68 -25.52
CA PRO A 8 20.68 7.49 -26.91
C PRO A 8 21.20 6.13 -27.43
N VAL A 9 20.44 5.57 -28.36
CA VAL A 9 20.78 4.38 -29.15
C VAL A 9 21.96 4.71 -30.06
N SER A 10 23.00 3.87 -30.06
CA SER A 10 24.04 3.91 -31.09
C SER A 10 24.41 2.47 -31.48
N PHE A 11 24.20 2.21 -32.77
CA PHE A 11 24.61 1.02 -33.51
C PHE A 11 26.13 0.84 -33.48
N PHE A 12 26.61 -0.38 -33.24
CA PHE A 12 27.89 -0.82 -33.78
C PHE A 12 27.82 -2.28 -34.23
N LEU A 13 28.01 -2.45 -35.55
CA LEU A 13 28.34 -3.68 -36.24
C LEU A 13 29.77 -4.09 -35.88
N SER A 14 30.03 -5.36 -35.61
CA SER A 14 31.32 -6.01 -35.92
C SER A 14 31.12 -7.52 -36.11
N LEU A 15 31.29 -7.95 -37.36
CA LEU A 15 31.57 -9.32 -37.79
C LEU A 15 32.87 -9.84 -37.16
N LEU A 16 32.95 -11.13 -36.80
CA LEU A 16 33.69 -12.14 -37.59
C LEU A 16 33.60 -13.57 -36.99
N CYS A 17 33.12 -14.48 -37.84
CA CYS A 17 33.48 -15.89 -38.09
C CYS A 17 34.09 -16.82 -37.01
N GLY A 18 33.50 -18.03 -36.92
CA GLY A 18 34.25 -19.24 -37.34
C GLY A 18 34.04 -20.57 -36.58
N VAL A 19 33.14 -21.41 -37.10
CA VAL A 19 33.26 -22.89 -37.31
C VAL A 19 33.21 -23.89 -36.11
N VAL A 20 31.99 -24.41 -35.86
CA VAL A 20 31.48 -25.81 -36.04
C VAL A 20 32.43 -27.05 -35.98
N CYS A 21 32.22 -27.85 -34.90
CA CYS A 21 32.07 -29.34 -34.79
C CYS A 21 33.24 -30.32 -35.14
N PRO A 22 33.11 -31.64 -34.87
CA PRO A 22 33.54 -32.36 -33.64
C PRO A 22 34.45 -33.58 -33.98
N LEU A 23 34.76 -34.48 -33.02
CA LEU A 23 34.77 -35.96 -33.19
C LEU A 23 35.32 -36.73 -31.97
N LEU A 24 34.47 -37.67 -31.50
CA LEU A 24 34.63 -39.06 -31.02
C LEU A 24 36.00 -39.58 -30.52
N VAL A 25 36.04 -40.09 -29.26
CA VAL A 25 36.11 -41.51 -28.81
C VAL A 25 37.53 -42.06 -28.65
N GLU A 26 37.90 -42.46 -27.43
CA GLU A 26 38.34 -43.84 -27.15
C GLU A 26 38.30 -44.17 -25.65
N ALA A 27 37.90 -45.41 -25.38
CA ALA A 27 37.68 -46.02 -24.09
C ALA A 27 38.95 -46.72 -23.59
N GLN A 28 39.16 -46.74 -22.26
CA GLN A 28 39.93 -47.80 -21.61
C GLN A 28 39.28 -48.22 -20.29
N THR A 29 39.18 -49.54 -20.17
CA THR A 29 38.48 -50.34 -19.17
C THR A 29 39.41 -50.93 -18.12
N ASN A 30 38.81 -51.29 -16.98
CA ASN A 30 39.15 -52.33 -15.99
C ASN A 30 39.91 -51.93 -14.69
N PRO A 31 39.76 -52.70 -13.59
CA PRO A 31 38.55 -53.39 -13.10
C PRO A 31 38.30 -53.25 -11.57
N ALA A 32 37.17 -53.81 -11.16
CA ALA A 32 36.57 -53.98 -9.83
C ALA A 32 37.48 -54.18 -8.60
N SER A 33 37.01 -53.65 -7.46
CA SER A 33 36.99 -54.40 -6.20
C SER A 33 35.69 -54.13 -5.43
N VAL A 34 35.05 -55.23 -5.05
CA VAL A 34 33.78 -55.33 -4.32
C VAL A 34 34.13 -55.49 -2.84
N GLN A 35 33.58 -54.65 -1.96
CA GLN A 35 33.41 -54.99 -0.55
C GLN A 35 31.99 -54.66 -0.09
N ARG A 36 31.25 -55.74 0.18
CA ARG A 36 30.00 -55.81 0.93
C ARG A 36 30.35 -55.75 2.42
N SER A 37 29.64 -54.94 3.19
CA SER A 37 29.57 -55.07 4.65
C SER A 37 28.24 -54.49 5.16
N ASP A 38 27.30 -55.42 5.36
CA ASP A 38 26.25 -55.49 6.38
C ASP A 38 25.42 -54.27 6.82
N ARG A 39 24.11 -54.46 6.62
CA ARG A 39 23.00 -53.83 7.35
C ARG A 39 23.10 -54.15 8.84
N THR A 40 23.10 -53.10 9.66
CA THR A 40 22.46 -53.12 10.97
C THR A 40 21.55 -51.91 11.09
N THR A 41 20.26 -52.17 11.05
CA THR A 41 19.17 -51.26 11.40
C THR A 41 19.31 -50.81 12.84
N ARG A 42 19.61 -49.52 13.06
CA ARG A 42 19.33 -48.83 14.32
C ARG A 42 18.12 -47.94 14.08
N SER A 43 17.07 -48.19 14.84
CA SER A 43 15.97 -47.26 15.11
C SER A 43 16.56 -45.91 15.51
N GLY A 44 16.42 -44.92 14.64
CA GLY A 44 16.81 -43.55 14.93
C GLY A 44 15.70 -42.85 15.68
N ASP A 45 15.94 -42.57 16.96
CA ASP A 45 15.25 -41.53 17.70
C ASP A 45 15.30 -40.23 16.88
N VAL A 46 14.15 -39.58 16.71
CA VAL A 46 14.05 -38.25 16.12
C VAL A 46 14.63 -37.25 17.12
N ALA A 47 15.95 -37.06 17.04
CA ALA A 47 16.64 -36.01 17.75
C ALA A 47 16.26 -34.67 17.11
N SER A 48 15.79 -33.73 17.94
CA SER A 48 15.63 -32.32 17.58
C SER A 48 16.95 -31.80 16.99
N HIS A 49 17.00 -31.57 15.68
CA HIS A 49 18.17 -31.01 15.03
C HIS A 49 18.36 -29.57 15.52
N ALA A 50 19.35 -29.35 16.38
CA ALA A 50 19.79 -27.99 16.72
C ALA A 50 20.32 -27.33 15.44
N SER A 51 19.65 -26.25 14.99
CA SER A 51 20.11 -25.44 13.86
C SER A 51 21.54 -24.95 14.12
N GLU A 52 22.40 -25.16 13.12
CA GLU A 52 23.77 -24.63 13.11
C GLU A 52 23.73 -23.10 13.25
N LYS A 53 24.69 -22.51 13.98
CA LYS A 53 24.69 -21.07 14.25
C LYS A 53 26.03 -20.44 13.85
N VAL A 54 25.97 -19.25 13.27
CA VAL A 54 27.15 -18.41 12.98
C VAL A 54 27.27 -17.30 14.02
N VAL A 55 28.49 -16.85 14.27
CA VAL A 55 28.79 -15.77 15.22
C VAL A 55 28.75 -14.41 14.52
N LEU A 56 27.91 -13.51 15.01
CA LEU A 56 27.90 -12.09 14.66
C LEU A 56 28.86 -11.31 15.58
N PRO A 57 29.76 -10.50 15.03
CA PRO A 57 30.61 -9.61 15.82
C PRO A 57 29.83 -8.48 16.50
N GLY A 58 30.12 -8.28 17.79
CA GLY A 58 29.51 -7.31 18.69
C GLY A 58 28.09 -7.64 19.18
N PRO A 59 27.53 -6.77 20.05
CA PRO A 59 26.15 -6.87 20.52
C PRO A 59 25.16 -6.87 19.35
N LEU A 60 24.12 -7.71 19.44
CA LEU A 60 23.09 -7.82 18.39
C LEU A 60 22.49 -6.46 18.02
N ARG A 61 22.12 -5.65 19.01
CA ARG A 61 21.51 -4.33 18.79
C ARG A 61 22.37 -3.42 17.91
N SER A 62 23.68 -3.38 18.17
CA SER A 62 24.64 -2.59 17.40
C SER A 62 24.79 -3.13 15.98
N PHE A 63 24.85 -4.47 15.83
CA PHE A 63 24.92 -5.11 14.52
C PHE A 63 23.66 -4.82 13.67
N LEU A 64 22.46 -5.02 14.22
CA LEU A 64 21.20 -4.77 13.52
C LEU A 64 21.08 -3.32 13.07
N ARG A 65 21.47 -2.38 13.94
CA ARG A 65 21.50 -0.95 13.61
C ARG A 65 22.40 -0.63 12.42
N MET A 66 23.63 -1.18 12.41
CA MET A 66 24.58 -0.98 11.31
C MET A 66 24.16 -1.71 10.04
N ALA A 67 23.45 -2.84 10.15
CA ALA A 67 22.94 -3.61 9.04
C ALA A 67 21.61 -3.08 8.46
N GLY A 68 21.02 -2.04 9.07
CA GLY A 68 19.72 -1.49 8.69
C GLY A 68 18.57 -2.48 8.90
N ILE A 69 18.63 -3.27 9.98
CA ILE A 69 17.63 -4.29 10.33
C ILE A 69 16.88 -3.83 11.59
N SER A 70 15.56 -4.06 11.62
CA SER A 70 14.73 -3.78 12.79
C SER A 70 15.26 -4.48 14.04
N GLN A 71 15.33 -3.75 15.16
CA GLN A 71 15.77 -4.31 16.45
C GLN A 71 14.72 -5.20 17.12
N LYS A 72 13.52 -5.31 16.53
CA LYS A 72 12.43 -6.18 16.99
C LYS A 72 12.36 -7.50 16.20
N ILE A 73 13.35 -7.78 15.34
CA ILE A 73 13.36 -8.98 14.52
C ILE A 73 13.76 -10.22 15.34
N PRO A 74 13.13 -11.38 15.13
CA PRO A 74 13.59 -12.62 15.73
C PRO A 74 14.95 -13.07 15.13
N SER A 75 15.65 -13.94 15.85
CA SER A 75 17.06 -14.27 15.57
C SER A 75 17.28 -14.99 14.24
N GLU A 76 16.31 -15.81 13.85
CA GLU A 76 16.24 -16.61 12.63
C GLU A 76 16.18 -15.76 11.35
N ASP A 77 15.65 -14.55 11.45
CA ASP A 77 15.49 -13.63 10.31
C ASP A 77 16.68 -12.69 10.13
N VAL A 78 17.63 -12.66 11.09
CA VAL A 78 18.77 -11.73 11.05
C VAL A 78 19.68 -11.96 9.83
N LEU A 79 20.10 -13.21 9.57
CA LEU A 79 20.93 -13.50 8.39
C LEU A 79 20.17 -13.34 7.07
N PRO A 80 18.91 -13.81 6.93
CA PRO A 80 18.08 -13.51 5.76
C PRO A 80 18.02 -12.01 5.43
N LEU A 81 17.71 -11.17 6.42
CA LEU A 81 17.58 -9.72 6.20
C LEU A 81 18.92 -9.04 5.97
N LEU A 82 20.00 -9.52 6.61
CA LEU A 82 21.36 -9.08 6.29
C LEU A 82 21.66 -9.35 4.80
N ALA A 83 21.45 -10.59 4.35
CA ALA A 83 21.69 -10.98 2.97
C ALA A 83 20.86 -10.12 2.00
N ARG A 84 19.60 -9.85 2.35
CA ARG A 84 18.70 -8.97 1.61
C ARG A 84 19.26 -7.55 1.48
N ASN A 85 19.59 -6.91 2.60
CA ASN A 85 20.08 -5.53 2.61
C ASN A 85 21.43 -5.41 1.89
N VAL A 86 22.30 -6.42 1.97
CA VAL A 86 23.56 -6.44 1.23
C VAL A 86 23.32 -6.47 -0.28
N PHE A 87 22.49 -7.38 -0.81
CA PHE A 87 22.31 -7.42 -2.26
C PHE A 87 21.50 -6.22 -2.80
N MET A 88 20.55 -5.69 -2.01
CA MET A 88 19.69 -4.58 -2.42
C MET A 88 20.37 -3.22 -2.30
N GLN A 89 21.07 -2.98 -1.20
CA GLN A 89 21.62 -1.66 -0.85
C GLN A 89 23.14 -1.64 -0.81
N GLY A 90 23.78 -2.80 -0.67
CA GLY A 90 25.23 -2.91 -0.50
C GLY A 90 26.03 -2.68 -1.78
N TYR A 91 25.41 -2.80 -2.96
CA TYR A 91 26.10 -2.63 -4.23
C TYR A 91 25.34 -1.71 -5.20
N SER A 92 26.08 -0.83 -5.88
CA SER A 92 25.58 -0.02 -7.00
C SER A 92 26.55 -0.13 -8.17
N GLN A 93 26.07 -0.56 -9.34
CA GLN A 93 26.91 -0.81 -10.52
C GLN A 93 28.11 -1.74 -10.21
N ASN A 94 27.87 -2.80 -9.42
CA ASN A 94 28.87 -3.75 -8.93
C ASN A 94 29.98 -3.15 -8.06
N LYS A 95 29.77 -1.96 -7.50
CA LYS A 95 30.68 -1.35 -6.52
C LYS A 95 30.03 -1.32 -5.14
N PRO A 96 30.78 -1.58 -4.05
CA PRO A 96 30.28 -1.38 -2.70
C PRO A 96 29.75 0.04 -2.51
N THR A 97 28.57 0.16 -1.92
CA THR A 97 28.01 1.44 -1.49
C THR A 97 28.60 1.84 -0.14
N GLU A 98 28.38 3.10 0.26
CA GLU A 98 28.79 3.57 1.58
C GLU A 98 28.20 2.72 2.71
N PHE A 99 26.94 2.28 2.57
CA PHE A 99 26.29 1.36 3.50
C PHE A 99 27.13 0.08 3.73
N LEU A 100 27.54 -0.60 2.65
CA LEU A 100 28.31 -1.84 2.77
C LEU A 100 29.71 -1.59 3.35
N LEU A 101 30.36 -0.51 2.94
CA LEU A 101 31.68 -0.14 3.46
C LEU A 101 31.62 0.13 4.98
N LEU A 102 30.60 0.83 5.45
CA LEU A 102 30.40 1.11 6.87
C LEU A 102 30.10 -0.18 7.66
N LEU A 103 29.25 -1.05 7.12
CA LEU A 103 28.92 -2.33 7.75
C LEU A 103 30.13 -3.25 7.86
N ASP A 104 30.92 -3.40 6.79
CA ASP A 104 32.16 -4.19 6.80
C ASP A 104 33.18 -3.64 7.81
N ARG A 105 33.38 -2.31 7.84
CA ARG A 105 34.27 -1.67 8.82
C ARG A 105 33.77 -1.84 10.25
N TYR A 106 32.46 -1.77 10.48
CA TYR A 106 31.87 -2.07 11.79
C TYR A 106 32.18 -3.51 12.22
N VAL A 107 31.98 -4.49 11.34
CA VAL A 107 32.26 -5.90 11.64
C VAL A 107 33.73 -6.10 12.03
N GLN A 108 34.66 -5.43 11.34
CA GLN A 108 36.09 -5.44 11.68
C GLN A 108 36.36 -4.79 13.05
N GLN A 109 35.82 -3.60 13.30
CA GLN A 109 35.96 -2.89 14.57
C GLN A 109 35.35 -3.69 15.75
N ALA A 110 34.21 -4.34 15.53
CA ALA A 110 33.55 -5.18 16.52
C ALA A 110 34.40 -6.42 16.86
N ARG A 111 35.10 -7.02 15.89
CA ARG A 111 36.07 -8.10 16.17
C ARG A 111 37.24 -7.61 17.02
N GLU A 112 37.78 -6.41 16.76
CA GLU A 112 38.82 -5.79 17.61
C GLU A 112 38.32 -5.57 19.05
N LEU A 113 37.09 -5.07 19.21
CA LEU A 113 36.46 -4.84 20.52
C LEU A 113 36.15 -6.15 21.26
N GLN A 114 35.78 -7.22 20.55
CA GLN A 114 35.57 -8.55 21.14
C GLN A 114 36.87 -9.13 21.72
N ILE A 115 38.00 -8.92 21.06
CA ILE A 115 39.31 -9.32 21.60
C ILE A 115 39.58 -8.59 22.92
N LEU A 116 39.24 -7.29 23.03
CA LEU A 116 39.35 -6.55 24.29
C LEU A 116 38.36 -7.02 25.36
N ALA A 117 37.15 -7.42 24.98
CA ALA A 117 36.13 -7.92 25.91
C ALA A 117 36.49 -9.29 26.51
N GLY A 118 37.34 -10.06 25.81
CA GLY A 118 37.83 -11.36 26.24
C GLY A 118 36.72 -12.39 26.44
N SER A 119 37.02 -13.46 27.20
CA SER A 119 36.04 -14.49 27.54
C SER A 119 34.92 -14.01 28.47
N THR A 120 35.09 -12.87 29.11
CA THR A 120 34.10 -12.22 29.96
C THR A 120 33.06 -11.44 29.19
N GLU A 121 33.21 -11.29 27.86
CA GLU A 121 32.31 -10.53 27.00
C GLU A 121 32.05 -9.10 27.51
N THR A 122 32.97 -8.54 28.29
CA THR A 122 32.84 -7.25 28.97
C THR A 122 34.10 -6.43 28.77
N ILE A 123 33.96 -5.26 28.16
CA ILE A 123 35.05 -4.29 28.06
C ILE A 123 35.17 -3.58 29.40
N THR A 124 36.34 -3.68 30.03
CA THR A 124 36.63 -3.05 31.33
C THR A 124 37.79 -2.08 31.20
N VAL A 125 37.60 -0.85 31.69
CA VAL A 125 38.64 0.19 31.79
C VAL A 125 38.65 0.73 33.21
N GLN A 126 39.76 0.60 33.92
CA GLN A 126 39.96 1.05 35.29
C GLN A 126 40.26 2.55 35.38
N GLY A 127 40.81 3.14 34.33
CA GLY A 127 41.05 4.58 34.23
C GLY A 127 41.85 4.96 32.97
N CYS A 128 42.62 6.04 33.05
CA CYS A 128 43.36 6.52 31.87
C CYS A 128 44.62 5.72 31.53
N GLY A 129 45.12 4.89 32.45
CA GLY A 129 46.33 4.09 32.21
C GLY A 129 46.08 2.91 31.26
N ASP A 130 44.83 2.45 31.16
CA ASP A 130 44.42 1.25 30.42
C ASP A 130 43.38 1.53 29.32
N VAL A 131 42.91 2.78 29.18
CA VAL A 131 41.94 3.17 28.14
C VAL A 131 42.53 3.24 26.73
N GLY A 132 43.86 3.37 26.59
CA GLY A 132 44.54 3.73 25.34
C GLY A 132 44.14 2.88 24.13
N THR A 133 44.15 1.55 24.27
CA THR A 133 43.76 0.64 23.18
C THR A 133 42.29 0.78 22.82
N LEU A 134 41.40 0.93 23.81
CA LEU A 134 39.97 1.11 23.57
C LEU A 134 39.71 2.39 22.76
N ILE A 135 40.19 3.55 23.20
CA ILE A 135 39.94 4.82 22.48
C ILE A 135 40.55 4.83 21.09
N GLN A 136 41.68 4.14 20.87
CA GLN A 136 42.25 3.98 19.54
C GLN A 136 41.36 3.12 18.61
N ILE A 137 40.77 2.04 19.13
CA ILE A 137 39.80 1.24 18.39
C ILE A 137 38.55 2.05 18.07
N LEU A 138 38.07 2.84 19.03
CA LEU A 138 36.91 3.72 18.86
C LEU A 138 37.18 4.95 17.96
N GLY A 139 38.44 5.27 17.65
CA GLY A 139 38.80 6.43 16.82
C GLY A 139 38.83 7.76 17.57
N TYR A 140 39.05 7.73 18.89
CA TYR A 140 39.15 8.90 19.76
C TYR A 140 40.55 9.06 20.36
N ARG A 141 40.80 10.21 20.98
CA ARG A 141 41.94 10.46 21.86
C ARG A 141 41.48 11.30 23.06
N VAL A 142 42.15 11.14 24.18
CA VAL A 142 41.93 11.97 25.37
C VAL A 142 42.56 13.34 25.16
N VAL A 143 41.81 14.40 25.43
CA VAL A 143 42.30 15.79 25.51
C VAL A 143 42.02 16.31 26.91
N GLY A 144 43.05 16.81 27.59
CA GLY A 144 42.99 17.25 28.99
C GLY A 144 43.67 16.26 29.95
N SER A 145 43.56 16.54 31.25
CA SER A 145 44.13 15.70 32.30
C SER A 145 43.09 14.73 32.85
N CYS A 146 43.53 13.54 33.25
CA CYS A 146 42.63 12.55 33.83
C CYS A 146 42.13 12.95 35.21
N ARG A 147 40.89 12.54 35.54
CA ARG A 147 40.17 13.00 36.74
C ARG A 147 39.94 14.52 36.77
N ASP A 148 39.90 15.14 35.61
CA ASP A 148 39.52 16.54 35.41
C ASP A 148 38.14 16.57 34.73
N ARG A 149 37.30 17.54 35.12
CA ARG A 149 36.02 17.81 34.45
C ARG A 149 36.20 18.35 33.03
N ASN A 150 37.39 18.86 32.71
CA ASN A 150 37.73 19.35 31.37
C ASN A 150 38.26 18.25 30.43
N LEU A 151 38.33 16.99 30.89
CA LEU A 151 38.70 15.87 30.03
C LEU A 151 37.59 15.64 28.99
N VAL A 152 37.97 15.61 27.72
CA VAL A 152 37.06 15.30 26.61
C VAL A 152 37.66 14.25 25.68
N LEU A 153 36.81 13.43 25.09
CA LEU A 153 37.17 12.51 24.01
C LEU A 153 37.04 13.24 22.68
N ALA A 154 38.17 13.61 22.10
CA ALA A 154 38.21 14.25 20.79
C ALA A 154 38.43 13.20 19.68
N THR A 155 37.73 13.36 18.55
CA THR A 155 37.91 12.53 17.36
C THR A 155 39.37 12.54 16.91
N SER A 156 39.96 11.35 16.76
CA SER A 156 41.32 11.15 16.24
C SER A 156 41.31 10.44 14.88
N ASN A 157 40.36 9.55 14.65
CA ASN A 157 40.07 8.91 13.36
C ASN A 157 38.57 9.07 13.05
N PRO A 158 38.19 9.93 12.09
CA PRO A 158 36.79 10.20 11.76
C PRO A 158 35.98 8.95 11.37
N ASP A 159 36.57 8.03 10.60
CA ASP A 159 35.89 6.83 10.11
C ASP A 159 35.55 5.89 11.29
N ARG A 160 36.50 5.64 12.19
CA ARG A 160 36.27 4.81 13.40
C ARG A 160 35.34 5.49 14.41
N ALA A 161 35.44 6.82 14.55
CA ALA A 161 34.58 7.59 15.42
C ALA A 161 33.12 7.59 14.95
N PHE A 162 32.90 7.69 13.63
CA PHE A 162 31.57 7.60 13.03
C PHE A 162 30.92 6.24 13.36
N LEU A 163 31.63 5.12 13.15
CA LEU A 163 31.14 3.78 13.47
C LEU A 163 30.85 3.61 14.97
N THR A 164 31.66 4.20 15.83
CA THR A 164 31.45 4.14 17.28
C THR A 164 30.16 4.83 17.69
N ILE A 165 29.90 6.04 17.16
CA ILE A 165 28.67 6.79 17.43
C ILE A 165 27.47 6.03 16.85
N ASP A 166 27.55 5.61 15.58
CA ASP A 166 26.39 5.04 14.89
C ASP A 166 26.07 3.60 15.33
N SER A 167 27.05 2.82 15.79
CA SER A 167 26.78 1.51 16.42
C SER A 167 26.17 1.63 17.83
N GLY A 168 26.10 2.84 18.39
CA GLY A 168 25.53 3.11 19.70
C GLY A 168 26.45 2.77 20.88
N PHE A 169 27.77 2.79 20.70
CA PHE A 169 28.71 2.60 21.81
C PHE A 169 28.57 3.74 22.83
N PRO A 170 28.60 3.47 24.16
CA PRO A 170 28.29 4.47 25.19
C PRO A 170 29.50 5.40 25.48
N LEU A 171 29.88 6.22 24.50
CA LEU A 171 31.00 7.16 24.59
C LEU A 171 30.86 8.17 25.73
N MET A 172 29.65 8.71 25.93
CA MET A 172 29.39 9.67 27.02
C MET A 172 29.66 9.03 28.38
N THR A 173 29.22 7.79 28.57
CA THR A 173 29.47 7.03 29.81
C THR A 173 30.96 6.78 30.00
N LEU A 174 31.70 6.43 28.93
CA LEU A 174 33.15 6.26 28.99
C LEU A 174 33.85 7.57 29.39
N GLU A 175 33.51 8.69 28.76
CA GLU A 175 34.08 10.00 29.09
C GLU A 175 33.80 10.39 30.55
N GLU A 176 32.56 10.25 31.02
CA GLU A 176 32.20 10.53 32.40
C GLU A 176 32.96 9.64 33.40
N CYS A 177 33.17 8.36 33.07
CA CYS A 177 33.94 7.45 33.92
C CYS A 177 35.40 7.92 34.04
N LEU A 178 36.01 8.37 32.94
CA LEU A 178 37.37 8.92 32.93
C LEU A 178 37.48 10.25 33.67
N GLN A 179 36.48 11.13 33.54
CA GLN A 179 36.40 12.41 34.29
C GLN A 179 36.25 12.18 35.80
N LYS A 180 35.44 11.19 36.20
CA LYS A 180 35.19 10.85 37.61
C LYS A 180 36.26 9.91 38.20
N GLY A 181 37.09 9.30 37.37
CA GLY A 181 38.11 8.33 37.77
C GLY A 181 37.54 7.02 38.31
N ILE A 182 36.36 6.61 37.82
CA ILE A 182 35.69 5.36 38.19
C ILE A 182 35.81 4.33 37.05
N PRO A 183 35.74 3.01 37.35
CA PRO A 183 35.82 1.99 36.30
C PRO A 183 34.65 2.06 35.32
N PHE A 184 34.95 1.97 34.03
CA PHE A 184 33.97 1.77 32.98
C PHE A 184 33.82 0.28 32.69
N GLN A 185 32.57 -0.20 32.63
CA GLN A 185 32.21 -1.56 32.25
C GLN A 185 31.11 -1.53 31.21
N TYR A 186 31.30 -2.26 30.11
CA TYR A 186 30.30 -2.35 29.05
C TYR A 186 30.24 -3.77 28.49
N GLN A 187 29.04 -4.34 28.48
CA GLN A 187 28.77 -5.66 27.90
C GLN A 187 28.93 -5.59 26.37
N PHE A 188 29.80 -6.43 25.84
CA PHE A 188 30.09 -6.55 24.42
C PHE A 188 30.05 -8.03 23.95
N PRO A 189 28.93 -8.74 24.15
CA PRO A 189 28.82 -10.16 23.82
C PRO A 189 28.82 -10.41 22.31
N SER A 190 29.32 -11.58 21.90
CA SER A 190 29.10 -12.09 20.56
C SER A 190 27.70 -12.70 20.45
N THR A 191 26.99 -12.45 19.36
CA THR A 191 25.65 -13.04 19.17
C THR A 191 25.71 -14.24 18.25
N ARG A 192 24.99 -15.32 18.56
CA ARG A 192 24.86 -16.49 17.68
C ARG A 192 23.50 -16.50 17.03
N VAL A 193 23.46 -16.55 15.71
CA VAL A 193 22.21 -16.58 14.93
C VAL A 193 22.11 -17.85 14.09
N PRO A 194 20.90 -18.41 13.91
CA PRO A 194 20.68 -19.61 13.08
C PRO A 194 21.17 -19.43 11.64
N VAL A 195 21.73 -20.51 11.08
CA VAL A 195 22.13 -20.62 9.68
C VAL A 195 21.07 -21.42 8.92
N LEU A 196 20.70 -20.93 7.73
CA LEU A 196 19.90 -21.68 6.78
C LEU A 196 20.75 -22.80 6.17
N LEU A 197 20.31 -24.06 6.29
CA LEU A 197 21.09 -25.25 5.91
C LEU A 197 22.38 -25.34 6.76
N HIS A 198 23.54 -25.50 6.14
CA HIS A 198 24.84 -25.57 6.81
C HIS A 198 25.80 -24.49 6.32
N GLU A 199 26.64 -23.95 7.21
CA GLU A 199 27.60 -22.88 6.87
C GLU A 199 28.60 -23.37 5.81
N ALA A 200 29.05 -24.62 5.92
CA ALA A 200 29.99 -25.24 4.98
C ALA A 200 29.47 -25.27 3.53
N ASP A 201 28.16 -25.51 3.34
CA ASP A 201 27.54 -25.57 2.02
C ASP A 201 27.60 -24.21 1.31
N TRP A 202 27.38 -23.12 2.05
CA TRP A 202 27.47 -21.76 1.52
C TRP A 202 28.91 -21.36 1.20
N LEU A 203 29.86 -21.68 2.09
CA LEU A 203 31.28 -21.42 1.87
C LEU A 203 31.83 -22.16 0.63
N GLU A 204 31.33 -23.37 0.34
CA GLU A 204 31.66 -24.10 -0.88
C GLU A 204 31.17 -23.38 -2.15
N VAL A 205 29.97 -22.81 -2.13
CA VAL A 205 29.43 -22.03 -3.26
C VAL A 205 30.23 -20.74 -3.47
N GLY A 206 30.65 -20.10 -2.37
CA GLY A 206 31.38 -18.84 -2.33
C GLY A 206 32.86 -18.92 -2.69
N ARG A 207 33.42 -20.06 -3.11
CA ARG A 207 34.89 -20.29 -3.28
C ARG A 207 35.67 -19.24 -4.09
N LYS A 208 35.01 -18.44 -4.94
CA LYS A 208 35.63 -17.35 -5.70
C LYS A 208 35.87 -16.08 -4.86
N HIS A 209 35.24 -15.98 -3.70
CA HIS A 209 35.31 -14.88 -2.75
C HIS A 209 35.79 -15.44 -1.40
N PRO A 210 37.10 -15.31 -1.06
CA PRO A 210 37.62 -15.81 0.20
C PRO A 210 36.89 -15.18 1.39
N ALA A 211 36.26 -16.01 2.22
CA ALA A 211 35.52 -15.60 3.40
C ALA A 211 35.88 -16.50 4.58
N ALA A 212 36.03 -15.92 5.77
CA ALA A 212 36.36 -16.69 6.98
C ALA A 212 35.14 -17.38 7.59
N ASN A 213 33.95 -16.81 7.37
CA ASN A 213 32.65 -17.32 7.82
C ASN A 213 31.53 -16.85 6.89
N LEU A 214 30.30 -17.30 7.13
CA LEU A 214 29.13 -16.95 6.34
C LEU A 214 28.83 -15.45 6.33
N VAL A 215 29.06 -14.73 7.43
CA VAL A 215 28.84 -13.27 7.49
C VAL A 215 29.75 -12.56 6.49
N ASP A 216 31.04 -12.90 6.48
CA ASP A 216 32.01 -12.34 5.53
C ASP A 216 31.65 -12.70 4.08
N LEU A 217 31.13 -13.91 3.85
CA LEU A 217 30.68 -14.33 2.51
C LEU A 217 29.48 -13.52 2.04
N LEU A 218 28.46 -13.34 2.89
CA LEU A 218 27.25 -12.57 2.56
C LEU A 218 27.59 -11.10 2.28
N LEU A 219 28.49 -10.49 3.07
CA LEU A 219 28.97 -9.13 2.84
C LEU A 219 29.82 -8.99 1.57
N GLY A 220 30.51 -10.05 1.15
CA GLY A 220 31.46 -10.03 0.05
C GLY A 220 30.91 -10.42 -1.32
N ASP A 221 29.79 -11.15 -1.38
CA ASP A 221 29.19 -11.65 -2.63
C ASP A 221 27.67 -11.39 -2.71
N PRO A 222 27.22 -10.39 -3.51
CA PRO A 222 25.81 -10.04 -3.61
C PRO A 222 24.96 -11.12 -4.28
N VAL A 223 25.55 -12.01 -5.09
CA VAL A 223 24.80 -13.09 -5.76
C VAL A 223 24.50 -14.20 -4.75
N VAL A 224 25.48 -14.54 -3.91
CA VAL A 224 25.28 -15.49 -2.80
C VAL A 224 24.28 -14.91 -1.80
N ALA A 225 24.41 -13.63 -1.43
CA ALA A 225 23.48 -12.97 -0.54
C ALA A 225 22.03 -12.98 -1.09
N ARG A 226 21.86 -12.73 -2.40
CA ARG A 226 20.55 -12.81 -3.04
C ARG A 226 19.98 -14.24 -3.05
N LEU A 227 20.81 -15.26 -3.25
CA LEU A 227 20.36 -16.67 -3.19
C LEU A 227 19.97 -17.07 -1.76
N TYR A 228 20.76 -16.66 -0.77
CA TYR A 228 20.47 -16.92 0.66
C TYR A 228 19.10 -16.36 1.04
N TRP A 229 18.84 -15.10 0.69
CA TRP A 229 17.54 -14.47 0.88
C TRP A 229 16.41 -15.21 0.12
N ALA A 230 16.65 -15.59 -1.13
CA ALA A 230 15.65 -16.31 -1.92
C ALA A 230 15.26 -17.65 -1.29
N MET A 231 16.24 -18.42 -0.80
CA MET A 231 16.03 -19.71 -0.13
C MET A 231 15.35 -19.54 1.23
N SER A 232 15.68 -18.49 1.99
CA SER A 232 15.11 -18.25 3.33
C SER A 232 13.59 -18.06 3.36
N ARG A 233 12.96 -17.81 2.21
CA ARG A 233 11.50 -17.63 2.08
C ARG A 233 10.76 -18.87 1.58
N ASN A 234 11.47 -19.99 1.39
CA ASN A 234 10.84 -21.27 1.12
C ASN A 234 10.63 -22.02 2.44
N ASP A 235 9.71 -22.97 2.39
CA ASP A 235 9.53 -23.97 3.44
C ASP A 235 10.78 -24.89 3.55
N GLU A 236 10.97 -25.50 4.72
CA GLU A 236 12.18 -26.25 5.07
C GLU A 236 12.37 -27.48 4.18
N GLU A 237 11.30 -28.25 3.94
CA GLU A 237 11.36 -29.43 3.07
C GLU A 237 11.80 -29.06 1.65
N THR A 238 11.28 -27.97 1.10
CA THR A 238 11.69 -27.44 -0.20
C THR A 238 13.17 -27.04 -0.21
N ASN A 239 13.64 -26.34 0.83
CA ASN A 239 15.04 -25.94 0.95
C ASN A 239 15.98 -27.15 0.99
N LEU A 240 15.67 -28.16 1.80
CA LEU A 240 16.45 -29.39 1.89
C LEU A 240 16.47 -30.15 0.56
N ALA A 241 15.34 -30.24 -0.13
CA ALA A 241 15.25 -30.90 -1.42
C ALA A 241 16.12 -30.19 -2.48
N LEU A 242 16.06 -28.85 -2.54
CA LEU A 242 16.83 -28.04 -3.48
C LEU A 242 18.33 -28.03 -3.19
N ALA A 243 18.71 -28.01 -1.91
CA ALA A 243 20.11 -28.12 -1.47
C ALA A 243 20.69 -29.48 -1.87
N LYS A 244 19.90 -30.56 -1.76
CA LYS A 244 20.30 -31.89 -2.19
C LYS A 244 20.35 -32.03 -3.72
N SER A 245 19.35 -31.51 -4.42
CA SER A 245 19.27 -31.50 -5.88
C SER A 245 18.39 -30.34 -6.35
N PRO A 246 18.93 -29.38 -7.13
CA PRO A 246 20.15 -29.49 -7.93
C PRO A 246 21.44 -29.08 -7.21
N GLY A 247 21.35 -28.59 -5.97
CA GLY A 247 22.46 -28.00 -5.22
C GLY A 247 22.59 -26.48 -5.41
N LEU A 248 23.08 -25.80 -4.37
CA LEU A 248 23.17 -24.34 -4.29
C LEU A 248 23.99 -23.73 -5.45
N GLY A 249 25.08 -24.37 -5.86
CA GLY A 249 25.93 -23.87 -6.95
C GLY A 249 25.22 -23.80 -8.31
N ARG A 250 24.29 -24.73 -8.59
CA ARG A 250 23.48 -24.71 -9.82
C ARG A 250 22.31 -23.72 -9.72
N LEU A 251 21.86 -23.38 -8.52
CA LEU A 251 20.80 -22.38 -8.28
C LEU A 251 21.34 -20.95 -8.34
N LEU A 252 22.62 -20.73 -8.03
CA LEU A 252 23.23 -19.40 -7.95
C LEU A 252 22.97 -18.49 -9.16
N PRO A 253 23.07 -18.95 -10.43
CA PRO A 253 22.74 -18.11 -11.59
C PRO A 253 21.27 -17.66 -11.66
N PHE A 254 20.37 -18.38 -10.97
CA PHE A 254 18.94 -18.14 -10.93
C PHE A 254 18.48 -17.42 -9.66
N ALA A 255 19.40 -16.99 -8.79
CA ALA A 255 19.08 -16.24 -7.58
C ALA A 255 18.13 -15.05 -7.84
N PRO A 256 18.24 -14.28 -8.94
CA PRO A 256 17.27 -13.24 -9.26
C PRO A 256 15.83 -13.72 -9.47
N VAL A 257 15.66 -14.81 -10.21
CA VAL A 257 14.34 -15.38 -10.53
C VAL A 257 13.75 -16.00 -9.28
N MET A 258 14.56 -16.73 -8.51
CA MET A 258 14.13 -17.35 -7.25
C MET A 258 13.74 -16.30 -6.21
N ASN A 259 14.46 -15.17 -6.13
CA ASN A 259 14.07 -14.05 -5.29
C ASN A 259 12.71 -13.44 -5.67
N PHE A 260 12.29 -13.48 -6.93
CA PHE A 260 11.00 -12.89 -7.31
C PHE A 260 9.85 -13.90 -7.36
N TYR A 261 10.12 -15.17 -7.66
CA TYR A 261 9.08 -16.14 -8.02
C TYR A 261 9.28 -17.52 -7.36
N GLY A 262 10.26 -17.67 -6.47
CA GLY A 262 10.60 -18.95 -5.86
C GLY A 262 9.77 -19.34 -4.63
N ASN A 263 9.23 -18.35 -3.90
CA ASN A 263 8.60 -18.58 -2.59
C ASN A 263 7.21 -19.24 -2.63
N GLN A 264 6.75 -19.64 -3.81
CA GLN A 264 5.54 -20.45 -3.99
C GLN A 264 5.86 -21.87 -4.49
N ILE A 265 7.13 -22.19 -4.74
CA ILE A 265 7.55 -23.53 -5.10
C ILE A 265 7.53 -24.37 -3.82
N SER A 266 6.81 -25.49 -3.86
CA SER A 266 6.77 -26.45 -2.75
C SER A 266 7.13 -27.84 -3.23
N ILE A 267 8.03 -28.50 -2.50
CA ILE A 267 8.43 -29.88 -2.74
C ILE A 267 7.95 -30.71 -1.55
N ARG A 268 7.10 -31.69 -1.82
CA ARG A 268 6.60 -32.64 -0.82
C ARG A 268 6.88 -34.05 -1.28
N ASN A 269 7.44 -34.88 -0.41
CA ASN A 269 7.78 -36.28 -0.72
C ASN A 269 8.62 -36.40 -2.02
N ASN A 270 9.60 -35.51 -2.19
CA ASN A 270 10.48 -35.43 -3.37
C ASN A 270 9.72 -35.20 -4.70
N ARG A 271 8.58 -34.50 -4.66
CA ARG A 271 7.80 -34.11 -5.84
C ARG A 271 7.42 -32.64 -5.74
N VAL A 272 7.53 -31.91 -6.85
CA VAL A 272 7.09 -30.51 -6.92
C VAL A 272 5.57 -30.48 -6.97
N LEU A 273 4.93 -29.75 -6.06
CA LEU A 273 3.51 -29.45 -6.14
C LEU A 273 3.31 -28.40 -7.23
N VAL A 274 2.39 -28.64 -8.16
CA VAL A 274 2.14 -27.71 -9.28
C VAL A 274 0.75 -27.09 -9.16
N PRO A 275 0.55 -25.83 -9.63
CA PRO A 275 -0.77 -25.22 -9.69
C PRO A 275 -1.77 -26.07 -10.47
N GLY A 276 -2.97 -26.25 -9.91
CA GLY A 276 -3.98 -27.17 -10.43
C GLY A 276 -3.82 -28.63 -9.99
N GLY A 277 -2.80 -28.94 -9.18
CA GLY A 277 -2.58 -30.25 -8.58
C GLY A 277 -2.17 -31.34 -9.57
N VAL A 278 -2.34 -32.59 -9.17
CA VAL A 278 -1.82 -33.77 -9.90
C VAL A 278 -2.36 -33.86 -11.33
N GLY A 279 -3.59 -33.40 -11.58
CA GLY A 279 -4.22 -33.44 -12.90
C GLY A 279 -3.51 -32.60 -13.97
N THR A 280 -2.72 -31.59 -13.58
CA THR A 280 -2.07 -30.66 -14.50
C THR A 280 -0.58 -30.93 -14.68
N GLU A 281 -0.02 -31.89 -13.94
CA GLU A 281 1.40 -32.27 -14.02
C GLU A 281 1.88 -32.65 -15.43
N PRO A 282 1.10 -33.36 -16.27
CA PRO A 282 1.53 -33.62 -17.65
C PRO A 282 1.76 -32.34 -18.46
N VAL A 283 0.92 -31.32 -18.25
CA VAL A 283 1.03 -30.02 -18.93
C VAL A 283 2.22 -29.24 -18.40
N TRP A 284 2.42 -29.20 -17.08
CA TRP A 284 3.59 -28.58 -16.48
C TRP A 284 4.89 -29.25 -16.93
N LYS A 285 4.89 -30.58 -17.04
CA LYS A 285 6.02 -31.34 -17.59
C LYS A 285 6.34 -30.95 -19.03
N GLU A 286 5.32 -30.68 -19.85
CA GLU A 286 5.49 -30.19 -21.21
C GLU A 286 6.07 -28.76 -21.24
N LEU A 287 5.49 -27.84 -20.46
CA LEU A 287 5.91 -26.43 -20.41
C LEU A 287 7.34 -26.26 -19.90
N VAL A 288 7.66 -26.93 -18.79
CA VAL A 288 8.98 -26.89 -18.14
C VAL A 288 10.00 -27.75 -18.91
N GLY A 289 9.54 -28.86 -19.50
CA GLY A 289 10.40 -29.85 -20.13
C GLY A 289 11.08 -30.79 -19.15
N ALA A 290 10.58 -30.93 -17.92
CA ALA A 290 11.05 -31.87 -16.90
C ALA A 290 9.88 -32.32 -16.01
N SER A 291 9.97 -33.53 -15.43
CA SER A 291 8.89 -34.09 -14.59
C SER A 291 8.89 -33.45 -13.19
N PRO A 292 7.72 -33.11 -12.61
CA PRO A 292 7.60 -32.71 -11.20
C PRO A 292 8.17 -33.75 -10.20
N GLU A 293 8.23 -35.02 -10.60
CA GLU A 293 8.86 -36.12 -9.85
C GLU A 293 10.40 -36.05 -9.80
N ASN A 294 11.02 -35.14 -10.57
CA ASN A 294 12.43 -34.81 -10.50
C ASN A 294 12.59 -33.33 -10.13
N PRO A 295 12.46 -32.97 -8.83
CA PRO A 295 12.40 -31.57 -8.41
C PRO A 295 13.60 -30.75 -8.82
N GLY A 296 14.80 -31.33 -8.75
CA GLY A 296 16.03 -30.60 -9.06
C GLY A 296 16.09 -30.12 -10.52
N GLU A 297 15.77 -30.99 -11.47
CA GLU A 297 15.74 -30.63 -12.89
C GLU A 297 14.50 -29.79 -13.24
N PHE A 298 13.35 -30.08 -12.62
CA PHE A 298 12.12 -29.31 -12.81
C PHE A 298 12.32 -27.84 -12.43
N VAL A 299 12.81 -27.57 -11.22
CA VAL A 299 12.97 -26.20 -10.71
C VAL A 299 14.01 -25.44 -11.52
N LEU A 300 15.15 -26.05 -11.88
CA LEU A 300 16.13 -25.37 -12.73
C LEU A 300 15.57 -24.97 -14.09
N ARG A 301 14.82 -25.86 -14.75
CA ARG A 301 14.22 -25.54 -16.04
C ARG A 301 13.12 -24.50 -15.92
N LEU A 302 12.30 -24.57 -14.87
CA LEU A 302 11.27 -23.57 -14.56
C LEU A 302 11.88 -22.18 -14.43
N LEU A 303 12.95 -22.03 -13.63
CA LEU A 303 13.64 -20.77 -13.41
C LEU A 303 14.35 -20.24 -14.66
N ALA A 304 14.92 -21.13 -15.48
CA ALA A 304 15.66 -20.77 -16.67
C ALA A 304 14.77 -20.41 -17.87
N LYS A 305 13.58 -21.00 -17.95
CA LYS A 305 12.73 -20.92 -19.13
C LYS A 305 12.32 -19.48 -19.44
N ASP A 306 12.53 -19.08 -20.70
CA ASP A 306 12.10 -17.80 -21.25
C ASP A 306 12.53 -16.62 -20.35
N ASN A 307 13.79 -16.61 -19.89
CA ASN A 307 14.35 -15.57 -18.99
C ASN A 307 13.53 -15.38 -17.69
N GLY A 308 13.02 -16.48 -17.13
CA GLY A 308 12.27 -16.55 -15.88
C GLY A 308 10.77 -16.26 -15.99
N TRP A 309 10.24 -16.03 -17.19
CA TRP A 309 8.81 -15.75 -17.38
C TRP A 309 7.91 -16.96 -17.06
N LEU A 310 8.39 -18.20 -17.22
CA LEU A 310 7.62 -19.38 -16.76
C LEU A 310 7.52 -19.44 -15.24
N ALA A 311 8.58 -19.06 -14.52
CA ALA A 311 8.55 -18.97 -13.07
C ALA A 311 7.57 -17.89 -12.58
N ALA A 312 7.53 -16.72 -13.25
CA ALA A 312 6.53 -15.69 -12.94
C ALA A 312 5.09 -16.17 -13.15
N TYR A 313 4.84 -16.94 -14.21
CA TYR A 313 3.53 -17.54 -14.48
C TYR A 313 3.15 -18.61 -13.44
N TYR A 314 4.09 -19.47 -13.07
CA TYR A 314 3.91 -20.46 -12.01
C TYR A 314 3.62 -19.79 -10.65
N ASP A 315 4.36 -18.74 -10.30
CA ASP A 315 4.17 -17.97 -9.06
C ASP A 315 2.78 -17.34 -9.02
N ALA A 316 2.34 -16.68 -10.11
CA ALA A 316 1.01 -16.06 -10.16
C ALA A 316 -0.11 -17.10 -9.99
N LEU A 317 -0.02 -18.25 -10.66
CA LEU A 317 -1.01 -19.32 -10.52
C LEU A 317 -0.99 -20.00 -9.14
N SER A 318 0.15 -20.03 -8.46
CA SER A 318 0.26 -20.62 -7.11
C SER A 318 -0.33 -19.72 -6.02
N ARG A 319 -0.43 -18.40 -6.29
CA ARG A 319 -0.94 -17.41 -5.34
C ARG A 319 -2.47 -17.32 -5.31
N VAL A 320 -3.13 -17.59 -6.43
CA VAL A 320 -4.59 -17.49 -6.50
C VAL A 320 -5.27 -18.66 -5.78
N SER A 321 -6.52 -18.44 -5.38
CA SER A 321 -7.32 -19.44 -4.65
C SER A 321 -7.47 -20.74 -5.44
N GLN A 322 -7.73 -21.84 -4.72
CA GLN A 322 -8.00 -23.14 -5.33
C GLN A 322 -9.12 -23.07 -6.38
N THR A 323 -10.19 -22.29 -6.14
CA THR A 323 -11.27 -22.08 -7.11
C THR A 323 -10.76 -21.42 -8.39
N GLN A 324 -9.95 -20.37 -8.30
CA GLN A 324 -9.38 -19.74 -9.49
C GLN A 324 -8.41 -20.68 -10.22
N GLN A 325 -7.62 -21.47 -9.50
CA GLN A 325 -6.75 -22.47 -10.10
C GLN A 325 -7.54 -23.52 -10.90
N GLN A 326 -8.68 -24.00 -10.41
CA GLN A 326 -9.50 -24.99 -11.14
C GLN A 326 -9.90 -24.50 -12.54
N HIS A 327 -10.19 -23.21 -12.70
CA HIS A 327 -10.46 -22.63 -14.02
C HIS A 327 -9.16 -22.37 -14.80
N LEU A 328 -8.20 -21.66 -14.22
CA LEU A 328 -7.00 -21.21 -14.94
C LEU A 328 -6.07 -22.34 -15.39
N THR A 329 -6.09 -23.46 -14.66
CA THR A 329 -5.16 -24.58 -14.89
C THR A 329 -5.77 -25.72 -15.70
N GLN A 330 -6.97 -25.51 -16.30
CA GLN A 330 -7.50 -26.43 -17.31
C GLN A 330 -6.44 -26.67 -18.41
N PRO A 331 -6.20 -27.93 -18.84
CA PRO A 331 -5.01 -28.29 -19.61
C PRO A 331 -4.71 -27.39 -20.82
N ASP A 332 -5.71 -27.14 -21.67
CA ASP A 332 -5.55 -26.32 -22.86
C ASP A 332 -5.40 -24.83 -22.54
N ARG A 333 -6.08 -24.34 -21.50
CA ARG A 333 -6.04 -22.93 -21.08
C ARG A 333 -4.68 -22.60 -20.46
N LEU A 334 -4.20 -23.47 -19.56
CA LEU A 334 -2.90 -23.34 -18.90
C LEU A 334 -1.76 -23.15 -19.91
N LYS A 335 -1.76 -23.96 -20.97
CA LYS A 335 -0.75 -23.89 -22.04
C LYS A 335 -0.92 -22.65 -22.91
N ARG A 336 -2.13 -22.38 -23.42
CA ARG A 336 -2.39 -21.26 -24.33
C ARG A 336 -2.13 -19.89 -23.68
N MET A 337 -2.49 -19.72 -22.41
CA MET A 337 -2.21 -18.48 -21.68
C MET A 337 -0.70 -18.25 -21.53
N TYR A 338 0.08 -19.28 -21.21
CA TYR A 338 1.54 -19.14 -21.18
C TYR A 338 2.11 -18.85 -22.58
N GLU A 339 1.58 -19.48 -23.63
CA GLU A 339 1.96 -19.20 -25.01
C GLU A 339 1.68 -17.75 -25.44
N ALA A 340 0.59 -17.17 -24.94
CA ALA A 340 0.26 -15.76 -25.14
C ALA A 340 1.17 -14.82 -24.35
N LEU A 341 1.54 -15.19 -23.10
CA LEU A 341 2.47 -14.45 -22.26
C LEU A 341 3.88 -14.38 -22.87
N ARG A 342 4.37 -15.50 -23.44
CA ARG A 342 5.67 -15.60 -24.14
C ARG A 342 5.64 -14.93 -25.53
N SER A 343 5.23 -13.68 -25.61
CA SER A 343 5.25 -12.91 -26.87
C SER A 343 6.65 -12.82 -27.49
N PRO A 344 6.78 -12.70 -28.84
CA PRO A 344 8.07 -12.74 -29.54
C PRO A 344 9.01 -11.60 -29.12
N GLY A 345 10.29 -11.92 -28.85
CA GLY A 345 11.33 -10.95 -28.47
C GLY A 345 11.47 -10.76 -26.96
N ILE A 346 11.89 -11.83 -26.26
CA ILE A 346 11.95 -11.96 -24.79
C ILE A 346 13.04 -11.05 -24.18
N GLU A 347 12.81 -9.75 -24.28
CA GLU A 347 13.49 -8.68 -23.56
C GLU A 347 12.42 -7.67 -23.11
N PRO A 348 12.50 -7.14 -21.87
CA PRO A 348 13.48 -7.49 -20.86
C PRO A 348 13.16 -8.83 -20.15
N ALA A 349 14.19 -9.41 -19.52
CA ALA A 349 14.04 -10.54 -18.60
C ALA A 349 13.05 -10.22 -17.46
N SER A 350 12.42 -11.26 -16.89
CA SER A 350 11.45 -11.14 -15.78
C SER A 350 12.03 -10.53 -14.50
N THR A 351 13.37 -10.43 -14.41
CA THR A 351 14.14 -9.92 -13.28
C THR A 351 14.93 -8.65 -13.62
N ALA A 352 14.68 -8.01 -14.75
CA ALA A 352 15.45 -6.85 -15.22
C ALA A 352 15.16 -5.54 -14.44
N SER A 353 14.36 -5.61 -13.37
CA SER A 353 13.93 -4.49 -12.53
C SER A 353 14.23 -4.79 -11.06
N VAL A 354 14.21 -3.74 -10.23
CA VAL A 354 14.29 -3.84 -8.77
C VAL A 354 13.04 -4.50 -8.20
N PHE A 355 11.88 -4.28 -8.83
CA PHE A 355 10.60 -4.90 -8.49
C PHE A 355 10.24 -6.04 -9.43
N ARG A 356 9.37 -6.93 -8.96
CA ARG A 356 8.73 -7.99 -9.75
C ARG A 356 8.01 -7.38 -10.96
N LYS A 357 7.92 -8.13 -12.05
CA LYS A 357 7.28 -7.68 -13.30
C LYS A 357 5.87 -8.25 -13.44
N ALA A 358 5.08 -7.59 -14.29
CA ALA A 358 3.69 -7.96 -14.63
C ALA A 358 2.75 -8.13 -13.42
N PRO A 359 2.65 -7.14 -12.50
CA PRO A 359 1.66 -7.18 -11.41
C PRO A 359 0.24 -7.42 -11.91
N GLY A 360 -0.10 -6.86 -13.08
CA GLY A 360 -1.40 -7.05 -13.72
C GLY A 360 -1.75 -8.51 -14.02
N MET A 361 -0.77 -9.41 -14.16
CA MET A 361 -1.02 -10.84 -14.38
C MET A 361 -1.61 -11.49 -13.14
N LEU A 362 -1.04 -11.19 -11.96
CA LEU A 362 -1.53 -11.70 -10.70
C LEU A 362 -2.91 -11.11 -10.38
N VAL A 363 -3.10 -9.81 -10.61
CA VAL A 363 -4.43 -9.17 -10.45
C VAL A 363 -5.45 -9.82 -11.39
N LEU A 364 -5.12 -10.02 -12.67
CA LEU A 364 -6.00 -10.68 -13.64
C LEU A 364 -6.41 -12.08 -13.19
N PHE A 365 -5.46 -12.92 -12.79
CA PHE A 365 -5.76 -14.29 -12.34
C PHE A 365 -6.52 -14.34 -11.02
N THR A 366 -6.36 -13.33 -10.18
CA THR A 366 -7.10 -13.21 -8.92
C THR A 366 -8.56 -12.77 -9.17
N ARG A 367 -8.78 -11.92 -10.18
CA ARG A 367 -10.05 -11.19 -10.36
C ARG A 367 -10.88 -11.61 -11.57
N VAL A 368 -10.35 -12.43 -12.48
CA VAL A 368 -11.11 -12.90 -13.64
C VAL A 368 -12.40 -13.58 -13.16
N ALA A 369 -13.52 -13.08 -13.69
CA ALA A 369 -14.84 -13.63 -13.44
C ALA A 369 -15.15 -14.72 -14.46
N TRP A 370 -15.94 -15.70 -14.05
CA TRP A 370 -16.31 -16.85 -14.86
C TRP A 370 -17.82 -16.90 -15.00
N ASP A 371 -18.30 -17.05 -16.23
CA ASP A 371 -19.71 -17.30 -16.50
C ASP A 371 -20.09 -18.74 -16.07
N PRO A 372 -21.39 -19.06 -15.90
CA PRO A 372 -21.82 -20.39 -15.43
C PRO A 372 -21.36 -21.58 -16.28
N ASP A 373 -20.99 -21.34 -17.55
CA ASP A 373 -20.44 -22.35 -18.46
C ASP A 373 -18.92 -22.55 -18.31
N GLY A 374 -18.28 -21.82 -17.40
CA GLY A 374 -16.85 -21.85 -17.14
C GLY A 374 -15.99 -21.06 -18.13
N GLN A 375 -16.59 -20.29 -19.02
CA GLN A 375 -15.89 -19.33 -19.88
C GLN A 375 -15.53 -18.05 -19.10
N PRO A 376 -14.43 -17.36 -19.47
CA PRO A 376 -14.14 -16.04 -18.93
C PRO A 376 -15.28 -15.06 -19.26
N HIS A 377 -15.70 -14.29 -18.27
CA HIS A 377 -16.69 -13.24 -18.47
C HIS A 377 -16.16 -12.14 -19.41
N VAL A 378 -17.02 -11.63 -20.31
CA VAL A 378 -16.66 -10.60 -21.30
C VAL A 378 -17.62 -9.40 -21.21
N PRO A 379 -17.20 -8.30 -20.56
CA PRO A 379 -18.04 -7.11 -20.43
C PRO A 379 -18.41 -6.54 -21.80
N GLY A 380 -19.71 -6.28 -22.03
CA GLY A 380 -20.24 -5.77 -23.30
C GLY A 380 -20.08 -6.70 -24.52
N GLY A 381 -19.53 -7.89 -24.35
CA GLY A 381 -19.29 -8.87 -25.41
C GLY A 381 -18.01 -8.62 -26.25
N LEU A 382 -17.59 -9.66 -26.99
CA LEU A 382 -16.30 -9.69 -27.68
C LEU A 382 -16.06 -8.56 -28.70
N THR A 383 -17.11 -8.03 -29.32
CA THR A 383 -16.99 -6.96 -30.33
C THR A 383 -16.35 -5.71 -29.75
N VAL A 384 -16.70 -5.33 -28.51
CA VAL A 384 -16.14 -4.17 -27.81
C VAL A 384 -14.62 -4.24 -27.76
N TRP A 385 -14.09 -5.40 -27.38
CA TRP A 385 -12.66 -5.63 -27.20
C TRP A 385 -11.87 -5.70 -28.51
N LYS A 386 -12.52 -6.16 -29.60
CA LYS A 386 -11.93 -6.09 -30.94
C LYS A 386 -11.72 -4.66 -31.38
N ASP A 387 -12.71 -3.81 -31.13
CA ASP A 387 -12.69 -2.40 -31.52
C ASP A 387 -11.73 -1.59 -30.65
N ASP A 388 -11.71 -1.85 -29.33
CA ASP A 388 -10.79 -1.20 -28.38
C ASP A 388 -9.32 -1.45 -28.77
N LEU A 389 -8.95 -2.70 -29.00
CA LEU A 389 -7.59 -3.06 -29.44
C LEU A 389 -7.27 -2.62 -30.86
N ALA A 390 -8.26 -2.26 -31.67
CA ALA A 390 -8.05 -1.71 -33.01
C ALA A 390 -7.64 -0.23 -32.98
N GLN A 391 -7.80 0.46 -31.85
CA GLN A 391 -7.37 1.84 -31.69
C GLN A 391 -5.84 1.99 -31.82
N LYS A 392 -5.38 3.18 -32.20
CA LYS A 392 -3.94 3.46 -32.31
C LYS A 392 -3.31 3.42 -30.92
N SER A 393 -2.23 2.67 -30.78
CA SER A 393 -1.44 2.59 -29.55
C SER A 393 0.03 2.71 -29.90
N ASP A 394 0.80 3.43 -29.08
CA ASP A 394 2.26 3.54 -29.28
C ASP A 394 3.01 2.29 -28.79
N TYR A 395 2.31 1.35 -28.14
CA TYR A 395 2.90 0.13 -27.61
C TYR A 395 2.94 -0.97 -28.67
N LYS A 396 4.16 -1.44 -28.99
CA LYS A 396 4.40 -2.54 -29.94
C LYS A 396 3.62 -3.82 -29.60
N LEU A 397 3.45 -4.11 -28.31
CA LEU A 397 2.71 -5.29 -27.85
C LEU A 397 1.22 -5.18 -28.18
N VAL A 398 0.61 -3.99 -28.00
CA VAL A 398 -0.77 -3.74 -28.40
C VAL A 398 -0.93 -3.95 -29.91
N HIS A 399 -0.03 -3.39 -30.73
CA HIS A 399 -0.07 -3.58 -32.19
C HIS A 399 0.01 -5.04 -32.65
N PHE A 400 0.79 -5.87 -31.94
CA PHE A 400 0.87 -7.30 -32.22
C PHE A 400 -0.48 -7.98 -31.98
N TRP A 401 -1.15 -7.65 -30.87
CA TRP A 401 -2.46 -8.18 -30.53
C TRP A 401 -3.60 -7.57 -31.33
N THR A 402 -3.52 -6.32 -31.78
CA THR A 402 -4.50 -5.69 -32.69
C THR A 402 -4.77 -6.55 -33.92
N LYS A 403 -3.71 -7.15 -34.52
CA LYS A 403 -3.86 -8.01 -35.70
C LYS A 403 -4.56 -9.33 -35.37
N ARG A 404 -4.27 -9.92 -34.21
CA ARG A 404 -4.87 -11.17 -33.74
C ARG A 404 -6.31 -10.98 -33.27
N ALA A 405 -6.60 -9.85 -32.64
CA ALA A 405 -7.91 -9.52 -32.09
C ALA A 405 -9.02 -9.53 -33.16
N ARG A 406 -8.70 -9.15 -34.40
CA ARG A 406 -9.63 -9.24 -35.54
C ARG A 406 -10.22 -10.64 -35.74
N GLY A 407 -9.46 -11.68 -35.43
CA GLY A 407 -9.87 -13.08 -35.55
C GLY A 407 -10.52 -13.67 -34.31
N TRP A 408 -10.67 -12.90 -33.21
CA TRP A 408 -11.22 -13.44 -31.97
C TRP A 408 -12.67 -13.90 -32.15
N ASN A 409 -12.98 -15.09 -31.67
CA ASN A 409 -14.30 -15.69 -31.75
C ASN A 409 -14.69 -16.43 -30.46
N SER A 410 -13.86 -16.36 -29.42
CA SER A 410 -14.12 -16.95 -28.11
C SER A 410 -13.62 -16.06 -26.97
N PRO A 411 -14.27 -16.09 -25.80
CA PRO A 411 -13.79 -15.43 -24.58
C PRO A 411 -12.37 -15.86 -24.16
N GLU A 412 -11.99 -17.11 -24.40
CA GLU A 412 -10.64 -17.63 -24.14
C GLU A 412 -9.55 -16.77 -24.82
N GLN A 413 -9.76 -16.38 -26.07
CA GLN A 413 -8.76 -15.61 -26.83
C GLN A 413 -8.62 -14.18 -26.31
N LEU A 414 -9.68 -13.62 -25.72
CA LEU A 414 -9.61 -12.34 -25.01
C LEU A 414 -8.74 -12.49 -23.75
N LEU A 415 -8.97 -13.53 -22.95
CA LEU A 415 -8.17 -13.80 -21.75
C LEU A 415 -6.69 -14.05 -22.08
N GLU A 416 -6.40 -14.79 -23.16
CA GLU A 416 -5.04 -14.94 -23.71
C GLU A 416 -4.42 -13.57 -24.05
N GLY A 417 -5.19 -12.70 -24.71
CA GLY A 417 -4.77 -11.33 -25.03
C GLY A 417 -4.46 -10.50 -23.79
N MET A 418 -5.36 -10.50 -22.79
CA MET A 418 -5.19 -9.78 -21.53
C MET A 418 -4.01 -10.31 -20.71
N THR A 419 -3.80 -11.63 -20.71
CA THR A 419 -2.63 -12.27 -20.11
C THR A 419 -1.34 -11.76 -20.75
N SER A 420 -1.32 -11.60 -22.08
CA SER A 420 -0.16 -11.02 -22.76
C SER A 420 0.05 -9.55 -22.42
N LEU A 421 -1.02 -8.76 -22.45
CA LEU A 421 -1.01 -7.32 -22.16
C LEU A 421 -0.65 -7.00 -20.71
N SER A 422 -0.78 -7.96 -19.79
CA SER A 422 -0.31 -7.85 -18.41
C SER A 422 1.20 -7.58 -18.26
N ARG A 423 1.98 -7.80 -19.33
CA ARG A 423 3.41 -7.45 -19.39
C ARG A 423 3.67 -5.96 -19.59
N MET A 424 2.63 -5.17 -19.87
CA MET A 424 2.74 -3.72 -20.00
C MET A 424 2.63 -3.05 -18.64
N ASP A 425 3.60 -2.19 -18.34
CA ASP A 425 3.53 -1.27 -17.21
C ASP A 425 2.66 -0.08 -17.67
N SER A 426 1.35 -0.15 -17.43
CA SER A 426 0.37 0.88 -17.83
C SER A 426 -0.82 0.90 -16.86
N ASP A 427 -1.28 2.10 -16.52
CA ASP A 427 -2.40 2.30 -15.58
C ASP A 427 -3.74 2.52 -16.30
N THR A 428 -3.69 2.81 -17.59
CA THR A 428 -4.83 3.11 -18.47
C THR A 428 -4.93 2.18 -19.69
N GLY A 429 -4.24 1.04 -19.65
CA GLY A 429 -4.18 0.08 -20.75
C GLY A 429 -5.43 -0.81 -20.87
N PRO A 430 -5.51 -1.64 -21.93
CA PRO A 430 -6.68 -2.50 -22.16
C PRO A 430 -6.95 -3.51 -21.04
N LEU A 431 -5.90 -3.96 -20.33
CA LEU A 431 -6.06 -4.82 -19.16
C LEU A 431 -6.79 -4.09 -18.02
N GLN A 432 -6.41 -2.85 -17.74
CA GLN A 432 -7.03 -2.05 -16.69
C GLN A 432 -8.48 -1.72 -17.04
N THR A 433 -8.76 -1.44 -18.32
CA THR A 433 -10.13 -1.32 -18.84
C THR A 433 -10.92 -2.62 -18.62
N TYR A 434 -10.36 -3.79 -18.98
CA TYR A 434 -11.01 -5.09 -18.79
C TYR A 434 -11.35 -5.36 -17.32
N LEU A 435 -10.40 -5.13 -16.41
CA LEU A 435 -10.61 -5.32 -14.98
C LEU A 435 -11.68 -4.37 -14.42
N MET A 436 -11.65 -3.09 -14.81
CA MET A 436 -12.65 -2.11 -14.37
C MET A 436 -14.06 -2.47 -14.84
N LEU A 437 -14.23 -2.75 -16.14
CA LEU A 437 -15.54 -3.07 -16.70
C LEU A 437 -16.08 -4.40 -16.16
N SER A 438 -15.20 -5.38 -15.93
CA SER A 438 -15.58 -6.65 -15.31
C SER A 438 -16.05 -6.47 -13.86
N GLU A 439 -15.39 -5.60 -13.08
CA GLU A 439 -15.86 -5.29 -11.72
C GLU A 439 -17.22 -4.59 -11.75
N ILE A 440 -17.42 -3.61 -12.66
CA ILE A 440 -18.74 -2.93 -12.82
C ILE A 440 -19.83 -3.97 -13.09
N ASP A 441 -19.61 -4.91 -14.01
CA ASP A 441 -20.59 -5.97 -14.31
C ASP A 441 -20.78 -6.92 -13.14
N SER A 442 -19.71 -7.32 -12.45
CA SER A 442 -19.78 -8.27 -11.32
C SER A 442 -20.62 -7.79 -10.14
N ARG A 443 -20.75 -6.46 -9.98
CA ARG A 443 -21.51 -5.81 -8.91
C ARG A 443 -22.98 -5.62 -9.27
N ARG A 444 -23.33 -5.80 -10.54
CA ARG A 444 -24.70 -5.64 -11.05
C ARG A 444 -25.42 -6.98 -11.10
N PRO A 445 -26.76 -6.98 -11.01
CA PRO A 445 -27.56 -8.14 -11.37
C PRO A 445 -27.22 -8.62 -12.79
N ALA A 446 -27.24 -9.94 -13.02
CA ALA A 446 -26.83 -10.55 -14.29
C ALA A 446 -27.64 -10.06 -15.51
N ASP A 447 -28.89 -9.63 -15.31
CA ASP A 447 -29.76 -9.04 -16.34
C ASP A 447 -29.51 -7.54 -16.59
N ARG A 448 -28.65 -6.90 -15.79
CA ARG A 448 -28.32 -5.47 -15.83
C ARG A 448 -26.83 -5.19 -16.06
N GLY A 449 -26.08 -6.16 -16.59
CA GLY A 449 -24.71 -5.93 -17.05
C GLY A 449 -24.64 -4.80 -18.11
N LEU A 450 -23.46 -4.23 -18.29
CA LEU A 450 -23.18 -3.15 -19.23
C LEU A 450 -23.62 -3.55 -20.64
N SER A 451 -24.44 -2.71 -21.28
CA SER A 451 -24.74 -2.91 -22.70
C SER A 451 -23.47 -2.76 -23.53
N PRO A 452 -23.38 -3.40 -24.72
CA PRO A 452 -22.23 -3.27 -25.60
C PRO A 452 -21.89 -1.81 -25.95
N ALA A 453 -22.91 -0.94 -26.08
CA ALA A 453 -22.71 0.48 -26.38
C ALA A 453 -22.06 1.23 -25.20
N THR A 454 -22.54 0.98 -23.97
CA THR A 454 -21.97 1.59 -22.76
C THR A 454 -20.57 1.08 -22.49
N ALA A 455 -20.32 -0.22 -22.63
CA ALA A 455 -18.98 -0.81 -22.51
C ALA A 455 -18.00 -0.21 -23.53
N GLN A 456 -18.42 -0.02 -24.79
CA GLN A 456 -17.60 0.63 -25.80
C GLN A 456 -17.32 2.11 -25.49
N LEU A 457 -18.32 2.84 -24.98
CA LEU A 457 -18.16 4.23 -24.52
C LEU A 457 -17.14 4.33 -23.38
N LEU A 458 -17.24 3.44 -22.39
CA LEU A 458 -16.33 3.38 -21.26
C LEU A 458 -14.91 3.05 -21.70
N ALA A 459 -14.74 1.98 -22.49
CA ALA A 459 -13.42 1.54 -22.95
C ALA A 459 -12.69 2.63 -23.75
N LYS A 460 -13.39 3.26 -24.70
CA LYS A 460 -12.83 4.35 -25.52
C LYS A 460 -12.33 5.54 -24.69
N ASN A 461 -13.02 5.87 -23.59
CA ASN A 461 -12.68 7.04 -22.78
C ASN A 461 -11.90 6.71 -21.49
N PHE A 462 -11.53 5.43 -21.28
CA PHE A 462 -10.83 4.97 -20.09
C PHE A 462 -9.52 5.76 -19.82
N PRO A 463 -8.67 6.09 -20.81
CA PRO A 463 -7.46 6.86 -20.55
C PRO A 463 -7.68 8.26 -20.00
N ARG A 464 -8.87 8.84 -20.20
CA ARG A 464 -9.22 10.19 -19.72
C ARG A 464 -10.01 10.15 -18.41
N PHE A 465 -10.96 9.24 -18.28
CA PHE A 465 -11.93 9.23 -17.16
C PHE A 465 -11.86 7.97 -16.29
N GLY A 466 -10.94 7.04 -16.55
CA GLY A 466 -10.90 5.73 -15.89
C GLY A 466 -10.85 5.78 -14.35
N ALA A 467 -10.18 6.77 -13.77
CA ALA A 467 -10.15 6.98 -12.32
C ALA A 467 -11.54 7.21 -11.70
N TRP A 468 -12.47 7.80 -12.47
CA TRP A 468 -13.85 8.05 -12.03
C TRP A 468 -14.77 6.85 -12.21
N TYR A 469 -14.36 5.81 -12.95
CA TYR A 469 -15.22 4.65 -13.20
C TYR A 469 -15.45 3.81 -11.94
N LEU A 470 -14.61 3.95 -10.93
CA LEU A 470 -14.77 3.35 -9.59
C LEU A 470 -16.14 3.66 -8.98
N ILE A 471 -16.76 4.79 -9.33
CA ILE A 471 -18.12 5.09 -8.86
C ILE A 471 -19.16 4.09 -9.36
N PHE A 472 -19.01 3.56 -10.58
CA PHE A 472 -19.98 2.66 -11.17
C PHE A 472 -19.85 1.22 -10.67
N SER A 473 -18.70 0.85 -10.11
CA SER A 473 -18.53 -0.41 -9.39
C SER A 473 -18.92 -0.29 -7.92
N GLU A 474 -18.77 0.89 -7.31
CA GLU A 474 -19.21 1.15 -5.93
C GLU A 474 -20.74 1.26 -5.83
N PHE A 475 -21.40 1.91 -6.80
CA PHE A 475 -22.85 2.16 -6.81
C PHE A 475 -23.52 1.44 -7.99
N PRO A 476 -23.83 0.13 -7.88
CA PRO A 476 -24.31 -0.68 -9.00
C PRO A 476 -25.70 -0.30 -9.54
N GLU A 477 -26.50 0.46 -8.77
CA GLU A 477 -27.79 0.98 -9.24
C GLU A 477 -27.66 2.09 -10.29
N LEU A 478 -26.46 2.65 -10.51
CA LEU A 478 -26.23 3.63 -11.57
C LEU A 478 -26.29 2.96 -12.95
N THR A 479 -27.38 3.19 -13.67
CA THR A 479 -27.66 2.53 -14.94
C THR A 479 -26.75 2.97 -16.10
N ASP A 480 -26.87 2.31 -17.25
CA ASP A 480 -26.25 2.71 -18.52
C ASP A 480 -26.58 4.16 -18.93
N GLU A 481 -27.77 4.65 -18.59
CA GLU A 481 -28.16 6.05 -18.79
C GLU A 481 -27.32 6.98 -17.92
N SER A 482 -27.17 6.66 -16.64
CA SER A 482 -26.36 7.40 -15.67
C SER A 482 -24.90 7.49 -16.09
N ILE A 483 -24.33 6.38 -16.58
CA ILE A 483 -22.97 6.34 -17.14
C ILE A 483 -22.85 7.26 -18.36
N THR A 484 -23.74 7.09 -19.35
CA THR A 484 -23.70 7.85 -20.60
C THR A 484 -23.86 9.34 -20.35
N ARG A 485 -24.76 9.71 -19.42
CA ARG A 485 -24.98 11.10 -19.03
C ARG A 485 -23.76 11.70 -18.35
N PHE A 486 -23.12 10.97 -17.44
CA PHE A 486 -21.89 11.42 -16.80
C PHE A 486 -20.79 11.69 -17.84
N MET A 487 -20.55 10.77 -18.78
CA MET A 487 -19.52 10.96 -19.82
C MET A 487 -19.79 12.21 -20.65
N THR A 488 -21.05 12.43 -21.04
CA THR A 488 -21.45 13.60 -21.83
C THR A 488 -21.21 14.91 -21.06
N VAL A 489 -21.58 14.95 -19.78
CA VAL A 489 -21.39 16.14 -18.93
C VAL A 489 -19.91 16.38 -18.65
N ALA A 490 -19.15 15.35 -18.29
CA ALA A 490 -17.72 15.44 -18.02
C ALA A 490 -16.94 15.95 -19.24
N GLU A 491 -17.26 15.45 -20.45
CA GLU A 491 -16.67 15.93 -21.70
C GLU A 491 -17.01 17.41 -21.96
N SER A 492 -18.28 17.81 -21.76
CA SER A 492 -18.69 19.21 -21.90
C SER A 492 -17.92 20.14 -20.95
N VAL A 493 -17.80 19.76 -19.68
CA VAL A 493 -17.05 20.51 -18.67
C VAL A 493 -15.57 20.61 -19.06
N GLY A 494 -14.94 19.49 -19.44
CA GLY A 494 -13.53 19.43 -19.84
C GLY A 494 -13.20 20.24 -21.10
N ASN A 495 -14.15 20.36 -22.04
CA ASN A 495 -13.96 21.07 -23.30
C ASN A 495 -14.18 22.60 -23.21
N THR A 496 -14.40 23.14 -22.01
CA THR A 496 -14.51 24.59 -21.78
C THR A 496 -13.22 25.32 -22.16
N SER A 497 -13.29 26.25 -23.12
CA SER A 497 -12.08 26.90 -23.68
C SER A 497 -11.41 27.90 -22.73
N ASN A 498 -12.17 28.56 -21.87
CA ASN A 498 -11.62 29.47 -20.87
C ASN A 498 -11.04 28.65 -19.70
N GLY A 499 -9.71 28.66 -19.52
CA GLY A 499 -9.03 27.85 -18.50
C GLY A 499 -9.49 28.11 -17.07
N THR A 500 -9.78 29.36 -16.70
CA THR A 500 -10.29 29.72 -15.37
C THR A 500 -11.71 29.20 -15.16
N LEU A 501 -12.59 29.37 -16.16
CA LEU A 501 -13.94 28.81 -16.09
C LEU A 501 -13.90 27.29 -16.03
N ARG A 502 -13.05 26.65 -16.83
CA ARG A 502 -12.85 25.20 -16.85
C ARG A 502 -12.40 24.66 -15.50
N GLY A 503 -11.35 25.23 -14.90
CA GLY A 503 -10.85 24.79 -13.59
C GLY A 503 -11.91 24.92 -12.49
N ASN A 504 -12.70 26.00 -12.49
CA ASN A 504 -13.82 26.15 -11.57
C ASN A 504 -14.95 25.16 -11.84
N ALA A 505 -15.27 24.90 -13.12
CA ALA A 505 -16.32 23.96 -13.51
C ALA A 505 -15.96 22.52 -13.13
N VAL A 506 -14.73 22.09 -13.43
CA VAL A 506 -14.20 20.77 -13.06
C VAL A 506 -14.23 20.60 -11.54
N GLY A 507 -13.65 21.54 -10.79
CA GLY A 507 -13.61 21.45 -9.32
C GLY A 507 -14.98 21.44 -8.67
N ALA A 508 -15.91 22.29 -9.12
CA ALA A 508 -17.27 22.35 -8.57
C ALA A 508 -18.11 21.11 -8.93
N PHE A 509 -18.02 20.64 -10.18
CA PHE A 509 -18.68 19.41 -10.62
C PHE A 509 -18.20 18.21 -9.80
N GLN A 510 -16.89 18.02 -9.71
CA GLN A 510 -16.29 16.91 -8.98
C GLN A 510 -16.57 16.99 -7.48
N ALA A 511 -16.59 18.19 -6.89
CA ALA A 511 -16.94 18.36 -5.48
C ALA A 511 -18.39 17.95 -5.17
N ASN A 512 -19.35 18.30 -6.03
CA ASN A 512 -20.73 17.85 -5.86
C ASN A 512 -20.89 16.33 -6.09
N VAL A 513 -20.17 15.76 -7.05
CA VAL A 513 -20.08 14.29 -7.23
C VAL A 513 -19.55 13.63 -5.96
N GLY A 514 -18.48 14.16 -5.37
CA GLY A 514 -17.90 13.63 -4.13
C GLY A 514 -18.84 13.75 -2.92
N LEU A 515 -19.56 14.87 -2.77
CA LEU A 515 -20.57 15.02 -1.73
C LEU A 515 -21.72 14.01 -1.90
N TRP A 516 -22.19 13.81 -3.13
CA TRP A 516 -23.19 12.78 -3.44
C TRP A 516 -22.67 11.38 -3.07
N GLN A 517 -21.43 11.03 -3.44
CA GLN A 517 -20.81 9.74 -3.10
C GLN A 517 -20.74 9.53 -1.58
N ILE A 518 -20.34 10.56 -0.82
CA ILE A 518 -20.24 10.49 0.64
C ILE A 518 -21.61 10.19 1.26
N LEU A 519 -22.65 10.93 0.86
CA LEU A 519 -24.01 10.75 1.40
C LEU A 519 -24.65 9.42 0.96
N ALA A 520 -24.41 8.97 -0.27
CA ALA A 520 -24.85 7.67 -0.76
C ALA A 520 -24.18 6.52 0.02
N ARG A 521 -22.86 6.59 0.24
CA ARG A 521 -22.11 5.58 1.02
C ARG A 521 -22.61 5.47 2.47
N GLN A 522 -22.97 6.60 3.08
CA GLN A 522 -23.52 6.64 4.43
C GLN A 522 -25.00 6.22 4.52
N ARG A 523 -25.66 5.97 3.38
CA ARG A 523 -27.11 5.74 3.25
C ARG A 523 -27.99 6.93 3.67
N GLU A 524 -27.43 8.14 3.68
CA GLU A 524 -28.22 9.38 3.79
C GLU A 524 -29.02 9.62 2.52
N ILE A 525 -28.48 9.23 1.35
CA ILE A 525 -29.27 9.07 0.13
C ILE A 525 -29.71 7.59 0.05
N PRO A 526 -31.01 7.28 0.08
CA PRO A 526 -31.50 5.91 -0.06
C PRO A 526 -31.07 5.27 -1.38
N GLU A 527 -30.79 3.97 -1.37
CA GLU A 527 -30.35 3.22 -2.55
C GLU A 527 -31.31 3.34 -3.74
N SER A 528 -32.62 3.34 -3.46
CA SER A 528 -33.65 3.53 -4.48
C SER A 528 -33.59 4.88 -5.20
N GLU A 529 -32.98 5.90 -4.58
CA GLU A 529 -32.85 7.26 -5.12
C GLU A 529 -31.50 7.49 -5.80
N TRP A 530 -30.56 6.53 -5.77
CA TRP A 530 -29.21 6.74 -6.29
C TRP A 530 -29.19 7.14 -7.77
N ASN A 531 -29.85 6.39 -8.64
CA ASN A 531 -29.85 6.67 -10.08
C ASN A 531 -30.51 8.03 -10.41
N ASP A 532 -31.66 8.31 -9.81
CA ASP A 532 -32.44 9.52 -10.10
C ASP A 532 -31.75 10.78 -9.56
N SER A 533 -31.26 10.73 -8.32
CA SER A 533 -30.52 11.84 -7.71
C SER A 533 -29.20 12.10 -8.45
N TRP A 534 -28.51 11.06 -8.90
CA TRP A 534 -27.30 11.17 -9.72
C TRP A 534 -27.55 11.97 -11.00
N LEU A 535 -28.55 11.56 -11.79
CA LEU A 535 -28.90 12.21 -13.06
C LEU A 535 -29.26 13.69 -12.88
N LYS A 536 -30.05 14.00 -11.84
CA LYS A 536 -30.44 15.37 -11.50
C LYS A 536 -29.25 16.20 -11.03
N MET A 537 -28.36 15.64 -10.22
CA MET A 537 -27.18 16.32 -9.70
C MET A 537 -26.18 16.71 -10.80
N ILE A 538 -25.90 15.84 -11.77
CA ILE A 538 -24.95 16.13 -12.84
C ILE A 538 -25.55 17.00 -13.97
N GLY A 539 -26.88 16.96 -14.13
CA GLY A 539 -27.61 17.63 -15.20
C GLY A 539 -27.29 19.12 -15.40
N PRO A 540 -27.26 19.95 -14.33
CA PRO A 540 -27.01 21.39 -14.41
C PRO A 540 -25.71 21.79 -15.11
N PHE A 541 -24.67 20.95 -15.07
CA PHE A 541 -23.36 21.25 -15.66
C PHE A 541 -23.29 21.02 -17.17
N ALA A 542 -24.34 20.46 -17.80
CA ALA A 542 -24.31 20.09 -19.21
C ALA A 542 -24.11 21.28 -20.17
N LYS A 543 -24.52 22.49 -19.78
CA LYS A 543 -24.40 23.70 -20.60
C LYS A 543 -24.11 24.92 -19.73
N VAL A 544 -22.83 25.21 -19.53
CA VAL A 544 -22.35 26.38 -18.78
C VAL A 544 -21.37 27.16 -19.64
N THR A 545 -21.62 28.46 -19.82
CA THR A 545 -20.81 29.32 -20.69
C THR A 545 -20.20 30.52 -19.97
N SER A 546 -20.67 30.84 -18.76
CA SER A 546 -20.17 31.94 -17.93
C SER A 546 -19.99 31.54 -16.46
N SER A 547 -19.21 32.32 -15.71
CA SER A 547 -19.03 32.08 -14.26
C SER A 547 -20.32 32.25 -13.46
N THR A 548 -21.23 33.10 -13.92
CA THR A 548 -22.53 33.32 -13.28
C THR A 548 -23.45 32.13 -13.50
N GLU A 549 -23.53 31.62 -14.74
CA GLU A 549 -24.24 30.36 -15.03
C GLU A 549 -23.63 29.18 -14.27
N LEU A 550 -22.30 29.14 -14.13
CA LEU A 550 -21.63 28.10 -13.36
C LEU A 550 -22.00 28.14 -11.88
N PHE A 551 -22.11 29.33 -11.29
CA PHE A 551 -22.56 29.49 -9.91
C PHE A 551 -23.97 28.93 -9.73
N ASP A 552 -24.90 29.30 -10.62
CA ASP A 552 -26.29 28.87 -10.57
C ASP A 552 -26.40 27.34 -10.80
N ALA A 553 -25.63 26.78 -11.74
CA ALA A 553 -25.55 25.34 -11.98
C ALA A 553 -24.98 24.57 -10.78
N THR A 554 -23.92 25.10 -10.14
CA THR A 554 -23.29 24.48 -8.97
C THR A 554 -24.24 24.46 -7.79
N ARG A 555 -24.91 25.58 -7.50
CA ARG A 555 -25.92 25.65 -6.43
C ARG A 555 -27.12 24.74 -6.72
N SER A 556 -27.60 24.71 -7.96
CA SER A 556 -28.70 23.80 -8.35
C SER A 556 -28.31 22.33 -8.18
N SER A 557 -27.11 21.94 -8.59
CA SER A 557 -26.60 20.58 -8.44
C SER A 557 -26.50 20.17 -6.97
N LEU A 558 -25.99 21.06 -6.11
CA LEU A 558 -25.92 20.81 -4.66
C LEU A 558 -27.32 20.72 -4.03
N ASN A 559 -28.28 21.53 -4.48
CA ASN A 559 -29.67 21.42 -4.03
C ASN A 559 -30.28 20.05 -4.38
N GLU A 560 -29.97 19.47 -5.54
CA GLU A 560 -30.43 18.12 -5.90
C GLU A 560 -29.83 17.04 -4.99
N VAL A 561 -28.54 17.16 -4.63
CA VAL A 561 -27.90 16.28 -3.63
C VAL A 561 -28.65 16.37 -2.29
N MET A 562 -28.92 17.59 -1.84
CA MET A 562 -29.58 17.84 -0.56
C MET A 562 -31.05 17.46 -0.55
N LEU A 563 -31.75 17.55 -1.69
CA LEU A 563 -33.12 17.08 -1.84
C LEU A 563 -33.20 15.55 -1.74
N ALA A 564 -32.20 14.84 -2.27
CA ALA A 564 -32.15 13.38 -2.20
C ALA A 564 -31.79 12.86 -0.80
N ALA A 565 -30.94 13.58 -0.07
CA ALA A 565 -30.54 13.20 1.29
C ALA A 565 -31.48 13.73 2.39
N SER A 566 -32.09 14.90 2.18
CA SER A 566 -32.83 15.63 3.21
C SER A 566 -33.83 16.62 2.60
N LYS A 567 -33.80 17.90 3.03
CA LYS A 567 -34.70 18.96 2.55
C LYS A 567 -33.94 19.99 1.70
N PRO A 568 -34.63 20.63 0.73
CA PRO A 568 -34.09 21.80 0.03
C PRO A 568 -33.99 23.01 0.99
N ASN A 569 -33.16 24.00 0.64
CA ASN A 569 -32.89 25.21 1.43
C ASN A 569 -32.25 24.91 2.80
N PHE A 570 -31.00 24.46 2.76
CA PHE A 570 -30.20 24.06 3.91
C PHE A 570 -29.17 25.13 4.28
N THR A 571 -28.67 25.09 5.52
CA THR A 571 -27.49 25.86 5.94
C THR A 571 -26.20 25.05 5.77
N GLN A 572 -25.03 25.70 5.75
CA GLN A 572 -23.76 24.96 5.73
C GLN A 572 -23.67 23.99 6.92
N ASP A 573 -24.10 24.42 8.10
CA ASP A 573 -24.07 23.59 9.31
C ASP A 573 -24.94 22.33 9.17
N GLN A 574 -26.10 22.42 8.53
CA GLN A 574 -26.94 21.26 8.25
C GLN A 574 -26.29 20.27 7.29
N LEU A 575 -25.55 20.76 6.28
CA LEU A 575 -24.75 19.89 5.41
C LEU A 575 -23.60 19.23 6.16
N VAL A 576 -22.88 19.97 7.02
CA VAL A 576 -21.84 19.41 7.88
C VAL A 576 -22.39 18.32 8.79
N GLU A 577 -23.57 18.54 9.37
CA GLU A 577 -24.28 17.56 10.19
C GLU A 577 -24.69 16.29 9.42
N LEU A 578 -25.00 16.39 8.13
CA LEU A 578 -25.23 15.21 7.27
C LEU A 578 -23.93 14.49 6.94
N LEU A 579 -22.86 15.23 6.59
CA LEU A 579 -21.55 14.63 6.30
C LEU A 579 -20.96 13.88 7.49
N ALA A 580 -21.30 14.31 8.71
CA ALA A 580 -20.85 13.68 9.94
C ALA A 580 -21.46 12.29 10.20
N GLY A 581 -22.57 11.94 9.54
CA GLY A 581 -23.25 10.65 9.70
C GLY A 581 -24.73 10.75 10.06
N PRO A 582 -25.50 9.66 9.89
CA PRO A 582 -26.92 9.59 10.20
C PRO A 582 -27.26 9.88 11.65
N GLN A 583 -28.48 10.37 11.89
CA GLN A 583 -28.98 10.58 13.25
C GLN A 583 -29.31 9.23 13.88
N GLN A 584 -28.69 8.95 15.02
CA GLN A 584 -28.91 7.71 15.76
C GLN A 584 -29.25 7.97 17.23
N PRO A 585 -30.11 7.15 17.83
CA PRO A 585 -30.38 7.22 19.25
C PRO A 585 -29.15 6.75 20.05
N GLY A 586 -28.86 7.41 21.17
CA GLY A 586 -27.80 7.02 22.10
C GLY A 586 -26.70 8.07 22.27
N ALA A 587 -26.19 8.20 23.49
CA ALA A 587 -25.24 9.26 23.84
C ALA A 587 -23.89 9.12 23.13
N GLU A 588 -23.40 7.89 22.91
CA GLU A 588 -22.12 7.67 22.23
C GLU A 588 -22.21 7.98 20.73
N ALA A 589 -23.31 7.58 20.07
CA ALA A 589 -23.53 7.91 18.67
C ALA A 589 -23.65 9.43 18.45
N GLN A 590 -24.39 10.13 19.32
CA GLN A 590 -24.48 11.59 19.30
C GLN A 590 -23.12 12.26 19.51
N ARG A 591 -22.30 11.73 20.44
CA ARG A 591 -20.95 12.23 20.70
C ARG A 591 -20.04 12.03 19.47
N ALA A 592 -19.98 10.81 18.93
CA ALA A 592 -19.15 10.50 17.77
C ALA A 592 -19.50 11.38 16.56
N ARG A 593 -20.80 11.55 16.29
CA ARG A 593 -21.29 12.43 15.23
C ARG A 593 -20.88 13.88 15.47
N GLN A 594 -21.08 14.41 16.68
CA GLN A 594 -20.71 15.78 17.03
C GLN A 594 -19.20 16.02 16.87
N GLU A 595 -18.37 15.06 17.27
CA GLU A 595 -16.91 15.15 17.12
C GLU A 595 -16.49 15.17 15.65
N ILE A 596 -17.10 14.34 14.80
CA ILE A 596 -16.83 14.35 13.36
C ILE A 596 -17.30 15.67 12.73
N ALA A 597 -18.50 16.15 13.09
CA ALA A 597 -19.01 17.44 12.62
C ALA A 597 -18.07 18.59 13.02
N ASN A 598 -17.56 18.59 14.26
CA ASN A 598 -16.60 19.59 14.73
C ASN A 598 -15.27 19.51 13.98
N ARG A 599 -14.75 18.31 13.68
CA ARG A 599 -13.55 18.15 12.84
C ARG A 599 -13.74 18.77 11.47
N ILE A 600 -14.89 18.52 10.84
CA ILE A 600 -15.22 19.12 9.54
C ILE A 600 -15.22 20.65 9.65
N ARG A 601 -15.90 21.21 10.67
CA ARG A 601 -15.91 22.67 10.92
C ARG A 601 -14.49 23.23 11.07
N ASN A 602 -13.66 22.58 11.89
CA ASN A 602 -12.28 23.01 12.13
C ASN A 602 -11.45 23.08 10.84
N VAL A 603 -11.58 22.08 9.95
CA VAL A 603 -10.87 22.12 8.65
C VAL A 603 -11.35 23.31 7.80
N LEU A 604 -12.65 23.58 7.73
CA LEU A 604 -13.16 24.73 6.98
C LEU A 604 -12.65 26.07 7.55
N GLU A 605 -12.59 26.19 8.88
CA GLU A 605 -12.08 27.35 9.59
C GLU A 605 -10.56 27.54 9.38
N ASP A 606 -9.76 26.49 9.55
CA ASP A 606 -8.30 26.55 9.39
C ASP A 606 -7.88 26.84 7.94
N GLN A 607 -8.67 26.36 6.96
CA GLN A 607 -8.53 26.69 5.55
C GLN A 607 -9.07 28.08 5.19
N ARG A 608 -9.73 28.77 6.13
CA ARG A 608 -10.37 30.08 5.96
C ARG A 608 -11.27 30.10 4.72
N LEU A 609 -12.17 29.13 4.64
CA LEU A 609 -13.12 29.00 3.55
C LEU A 609 -14.38 29.81 3.84
N VAL A 610 -14.87 30.53 2.83
CA VAL A 610 -16.11 31.32 2.95
C VAL A 610 -17.30 30.38 3.04
N SER A 611 -18.21 30.63 3.98
CA SER A 611 -19.37 29.76 4.19
C SER A 611 -20.34 29.73 3.00
N LEU A 612 -21.02 28.59 2.79
CA LEU A 612 -22.09 28.49 1.79
C LEU A 612 -23.22 29.49 2.04
N ASP A 613 -23.55 29.72 3.31
CA ASP A 613 -24.59 30.68 3.74
C ASP A 613 -24.24 32.11 3.29
N THR A 614 -22.98 32.53 3.49
CA THR A 614 -22.45 33.81 3.04
C THR A 614 -22.48 33.93 1.51
N LEU A 615 -22.04 32.88 0.80
CA LEU A 615 -21.98 32.87 -0.67
C LEU A 615 -23.37 32.92 -1.31
N PHE A 616 -24.33 32.14 -0.79
CA PHE A 616 -25.70 32.15 -1.28
C PHE A 616 -26.42 33.44 -0.91
N GLY A 617 -26.22 33.97 0.30
CA GLY A 617 -26.77 35.27 0.70
C GLY A 617 -26.28 36.44 -0.15
N LEU A 618 -24.98 36.46 -0.50
CA LEU A 618 -24.42 37.45 -1.42
C LEU A 618 -25.02 37.31 -2.83
N SER A 619 -25.13 36.09 -3.34
CA SER A 619 -25.69 35.83 -4.67
C SER A 619 -27.16 36.24 -4.77
N ASP A 620 -27.97 35.85 -3.80
CA ASP A 620 -29.40 36.18 -3.73
C ASP A 620 -29.61 37.70 -3.63
N GLY A 621 -28.83 38.37 -2.79
CA GLY A 621 -28.91 39.82 -2.66
C GLY A 621 -28.45 40.56 -3.93
N LEU A 622 -27.38 40.10 -4.60
CA LEU A 622 -26.94 40.69 -5.88
C LEU A 622 -28.00 40.51 -6.96
N SER A 623 -28.67 39.34 -7.01
CA SER A 623 -29.79 39.09 -7.92
C SER A 623 -31.01 39.96 -7.61
N ALA A 624 -31.34 40.18 -6.33
CA ALA A 624 -32.41 41.08 -5.93
C ALA A 624 -32.11 42.54 -6.34
N MET A 625 -30.86 43.00 -6.18
CA MET A 625 -30.42 44.31 -6.66
C MET A 625 -30.51 44.42 -8.19
N GLU A 626 -30.18 43.35 -8.91
CA GLU A 626 -30.34 43.26 -10.36
C GLU A 626 -31.80 43.47 -10.79
N GLN A 627 -32.76 43.04 -9.94
CA GLN A 627 -34.20 43.22 -10.12
C GLN A 627 -34.73 44.56 -9.57
N GLY A 628 -33.86 45.43 -9.06
CA GLY A 628 -34.21 46.78 -8.58
C GLY A 628 -34.50 46.89 -7.07
N ALA A 629 -34.27 45.84 -6.29
CA ALA A 629 -34.38 45.91 -4.83
C ALA A 629 -33.18 46.65 -4.20
N PRO A 630 -33.34 47.31 -3.03
CA PRO A 630 -32.21 47.87 -2.31
C PRO A 630 -31.30 46.77 -1.75
N ALA A 631 -30.01 47.08 -1.55
CA ALA A 631 -29.05 46.16 -0.96
C ALA A 631 -29.48 45.76 0.48
N PRO A 632 -29.54 44.46 0.81
CA PRO A 632 -29.76 43.98 2.17
C PRO A 632 -28.72 44.54 3.16
N ALA A 633 -29.15 44.85 4.38
CA ALA A 633 -28.30 45.54 5.38
C ALA A 633 -27.03 44.77 5.78
N ASN A 634 -27.08 43.44 5.78
CA ASN A 634 -25.95 42.55 6.13
C ASN A 634 -25.00 42.24 4.95
N MET A 635 -25.33 42.66 3.72
CA MET A 635 -24.54 42.32 2.53
C MET A 635 -23.11 42.86 2.57
N LEU A 636 -22.90 44.04 3.17
CA LEU A 636 -21.56 44.60 3.34
C LEU A 636 -20.70 43.81 4.34
N ALA A 637 -21.32 43.21 5.36
CA ALA A 637 -20.62 42.34 6.31
C ALA A 637 -20.19 41.05 5.61
N MET A 638 -21.12 40.38 4.92
CA MET A 638 -20.85 39.17 4.13
C MET A 638 -19.76 39.39 3.06
N ALA A 639 -19.75 40.55 2.39
CA ALA A 639 -18.70 40.88 1.42
C ALA A 639 -17.32 41.10 2.06
N GLY A 640 -17.27 41.43 3.36
CA GLY A 640 -16.04 41.53 4.13
C GLY A 640 -15.39 40.17 4.37
N GLU A 641 -16.19 39.11 4.58
CA GLU A 641 -15.72 37.74 4.83
C GLU A 641 -14.92 37.16 3.65
N LEU A 642 -15.18 37.62 2.42
CA LEU A 642 -14.41 37.23 1.22
C LEU A 642 -12.90 37.57 1.31
N ARG A 643 -12.50 38.37 2.30
CA ARG A 643 -11.13 38.88 2.48
C ARG A 643 -10.41 38.33 3.71
N GLU A 644 -10.95 37.30 4.36
CA GLU A 644 -10.40 36.80 5.63
C GLU A 644 -9.12 35.94 5.48
N PHE A 645 -8.57 35.78 4.27
CA PHE A 645 -7.33 35.05 4.02
C PHE A 645 -6.21 35.93 3.47
N GLU A 646 -4.96 35.54 3.75
CA GLU A 646 -3.75 36.23 3.27
C GLU A 646 -2.90 35.28 2.41
N MET A 647 -2.22 35.83 1.39
CA MET A 647 -1.22 35.06 0.64
C MET A 647 0.18 35.20 1.25
N PRO A 648 1.04 34.18 1.12
CA PRO A 648 2.41 34.27 1.55
C PRO A 648 3.12 35.37 0.77
N ARG A 649 4.01 36.12 1.43
CA ARG A 649 4.81 37.14 0.74
C ARG A 649 5.66 36.46 -0.34
N PRO A 650 5.55 36.88 -1.61
CA PRO A 650 6.31 36.25 -2.68
C PRO A 650 7.81 36.50 -2.48
N ILE A 651 8.60 35.42 -2.45
CA ILE A 651 10.06 35.48 -2.31
C ILE A 651 10.73 35.93 -3.61
N PHE A 652 10.08 35.68 -4.76
CA PHE A 652 10.56 36.02 -6.10
C PHE A 652 9.66 37.04 -6.80
N THR A 653 10.26 37.88 -7.65
CA THR A 653 9.52 38.69 -8.64
C THR A 653 8.85 37.80 -9.69
N ASN A 654 7.80 38.29 -10.36
CA ASN A 654 7.11 37.48 -11.39
C ASN A 654 8.04 37.03 -12.54
N SER A 655 9.04 37.84 -12.91
CA SER A 655 10.06 37.47 -13.90
C SER A 655 11.00 36.38 -13.39
N GLU A 656 11.42 36.44 -12.12
CA GLU A 656 12.23 35.39 -11.51
C GLU A 656 11.43 34.10 -11.39
N LYS A 657 10.15 34.15 -11.02
CA LYS A 657 9.25 32.98 -10.94
C LYS A 657 9.14 32.24 -12.27
N ILE A 658 8.92 32.97 -13.37
CA ILE A 658 8.81 32.37 -14.72
C ILE A 658 10.13 31.71 -15.14
N ASN A 659 11.27 32.27 -14.76
CA ASN A 659 12.58 31.71 -15.08
C ASN A 659 12.98 30.53 -14.18
N TRP A 660 12.59 30.55 -12.90
CA TRP A 660 12.95 29.53 -11.92
C TRP A 660 12.10 28.26 -12.02
N ALA A 661 10.80 28.41 -12.31
CA ALA A 661 9.86 27.28 -12.37
C ALA A 661 8.71 27.51 -13.38
N PRO A 662 9.00 27.58 -14.69
CA PRO A 662 7.96 27.73 -15.71
C PRO A 662 6.99 26.53 -15.67
N GLY A 663 5.70 26.81 -15.48
CA GLY A 663 4.61 25.82 -15.50
C GLY A 663 4.26 25.15 -14.16
N VAL A 664 4.94 25.48 -13.05
CA VAL A 664 4.65 24.93 -11.71
C VAL A 664 3.75 25.85 -10.87
N TYR A 665 3.48 27.05 -11.37
CA TYR A 665 2.88 28.14 -10.60
C TYR A 665 1.45 28.45 -11.07
N SER A 666 0.45 27.87 -10.40
CA SER A 666 -0.97 28.24 -10.55
C SER A 666 -1.48 28.97 -9.30
N THR A 667 -0.90 30.13 -8.96
CA THR A 667 -1.51 31.04 -7.96
C THR A 667 -2.64 31.88 -8.56
N HIS A 668 -2.95 31.71 -9.85
CA HIS A 668 -3.92 32.53 -10.56
C HIS A 668 -5.31 32.47 -9.91
N HIS A 669 -5.74 31.28 -9.46
CA HIS A 669 -7.02 31.11 -8.76
C HIS A 669 -7.09 31.93 -7.47
N ALA A 670 -6.09 31.78 -6.59
CA ALA A 670 -6.03 32.52 -5.33
C ALA A 670 -5.87 34.04 -5.56
N GLU A 671 -5.12 34.45 -6.58
CA GLU A 671 -4.97 35.87 -6.96
C GLU A 671 -6.28 36.51 -7.43
N LEU A 672 -7.14 35.77 -8.12
CA LEU A 672 -8.46 36.26 -8.52
C LEU A 672 -9.37 36.50 -7.31
N GLN A 673 -9.33 35.60 -6.32
CA GLN A 673 -10.11 35.75 -5.09
C GLN A 673 -9.69 36.98 -4.29
N ILE A 674 -8.39 37.22 -4.11
CA ILE A 674 -7.88 38.40 -3.37
C ILE A 674 -8.31 39.71 -4.02
N LYS A 675 -8.39 39.74 -5.36
CA LYS A 675 -8.80 40.93 -6.11
C LYS A 675 -10.31 41.17 -6.07
N THR A 676 -11.10 40.25 -5.52
CA THR A 676 -12.55 40.38 -5.46
C THR A 676 -12.94 41.46 -4.44
N ASP A 677 -13.66 42.48 -4.91
CA ASP A 677 -14.18 43.58 -4.10
C ASP A 677 -15.61 43.91 -4.51
N LEU A 678 -16.56 43.36 -3.76
CA LEU A 678 -17.97 43.63 -4.00
C LEU A 678 -18.45 44.93 -3.36
N THR A 679 -17.66 45.55 -2.47
CA THR A 679 -18.12 46.71 -1.68
C THR A 679 -18.51 47.91 -2.54
N LYS A 680 -17.80 48.13 -3.65
CA LYS A 680 -18.10 49.20 -4.62
C LYS A 680 -19.42 48.98 -5.33
N VAL A 681 -19.70 47.73 -5.73
CA VAL A 681 -20.92 47.36 -6.45
C VAL A 681 -22.13 47.39 -5.50
N ILE A 682 -21.94 47.00 -4.23
CA ILE A 682 -23.00 47.01 -3.21
C ILE A 682 -23.38 48.44 -2.80
N LYS A 683 -22.41 49.34 -2.64
CA LYS A 683 -22.66 50.74 -2.19
C LYS A 683 -23.11 51.67 -3.31
N GLY A 684 -22.77 51.38 -4.56
CA GLY A 684 -23.07 52.23 -5.72
C GLY A 684 -24.34 51.77 -6.46
N PRO A 685 -24.86 52.59 -7.39
CA PRO A 685 -25.91 52.16 -8.32
C PRO A 685 -25.28 51.26 -9.40
N GLY A 686 -24.98 50.01 -9.04
CA GLY A 686 -24.45 49.02 -9.98
C GLY A 686 -25.44 48.78 -11.12
N ASN A 687 -24.97 48.85 -12.38
CA ASN A 687 -25.82 48.48 -13.51
C ASN A 687 -25.98 46.95 -13.59
N LYS A 688 -26.99 46.48 -14.35
CA LYS A 688 -27.34 45.06 -14.45
C LYS A 688 -26.13 44.15 -14.74
N GLY A 689 -25.30 44.51 -15.73
CA GLY A 689 -24.12 43.74 -16.10
C GLY A 689 -23.00 43.76 -15.04
N GLN A 690 -22.85 44.84 -14.27
CA GLN A 690 -21.91 44.91 -13.15
C GLN A 690 -22.34 44.00 -12.00
N LEU A 691 -23.63 43.93 -11.70
CA LEU A 691 -24.20 43.05 -10.68
C LEU A 691 -24.08 41.57 -11.10
N GLU A 692 -24.36 41.27 -12.37
CA GLU A 692 -24.16 39.93 -12.94
C GLU A 692 -22.68 39.50 -12.88
N THR A 693 -21.76 40.39 -13.25
CA THR A 693 -20.30 40.14 -13.18
C THR A 693 -19.85 39.93 -11.72
N ALA A 694 -20.35 40.75 -10.79
CA ALA A 694 -20.07 40.62 -9.37
C ALA A 694 -20.54 39.27 -8.81
N ARG A 695 -21.71 38.77 -9.26
CA ARG A 695 -22.21 37.44 -8.89
C ARG A 695 -21.29 36.33 -9.40
N GLY A 696 -20.82 36.44 -10.65
CA GLY A 696 -19.85 35.50 -11.22
C GLY A 696 -18.49 35.47 -10.48
N GLN A 697 -18.10 36.53 -9.77
CA GLN A 697 -16.88 36.56 -8.94
C GLN A 697 -16.98 35.70 -7.67
N LEU A 698 -18.18 35.26 -7.27
CA LEU A 698 -18.37 34.35 -6.13
C LEU A 698 -18.01 32.90 -6.46
N MET A 699 -17.98 32.54 -7.75
CA MET A 699 -17.82 31.14 -8.19
C MET A 699 -16.50 30.48 -7.72
N PRO A 700 -15.33 31.14 -7.79
CA PRO A 700 -14.09 30.60 -7.21
C PRO A 700 -14.21 30.23 -5.73
N PHE A 701 -14.92 31.03 -4.94
CA PHE A 701 -15.12 30.77 -3.50
C PHE A 701 -16.10 29.62 -3.26
N LEU A 702 -17.17 29.53 -4.06
CA LEU A 702 -18.10 28.40 -4.01
C LEU A 702 -17.41 27.08 -4.34
N ARG A 703 -16.54 27.06 -5.35
CA ARG A 703 -15.70 25.89 -5.66
C ARG A 703 -14.90 25.47 -4.43
N ASP A 704 -14.17 26.39 -3.80
CA ASP A 704 -13.28 26.06 -2.69
C ASP A 704 -14.03 25.60 -1.44
N ALA A 705 -15.21 26.18 -1.16
CA ALA A 705 -16.06 25.73 -0.06
C ALA A 705 -16.50 24.26 -0.24
N LEU A 706 -16.91 23.89 -1.46
CA LEU A 706 -17.35 22.52 -1.77
C LEU A 706 -16.18 21.52 -1.81
N VAL A 707 -15.03 21.91 -2.37
CA VAL A 707 -13.82 21.09 -2.32
C VAL A 707 -13.36 20.92 -0.87
N GLY A 708 -13.43 21.98 -0.06
CA GLY A 708 -13.11 21.96 1.37
C GLY A 708 -13.94 20.96 2.16
N LEU A 709 -15.24 20.85 1.88
CA LEU A 709 -16.10 19.85 2.51
C LEU A 709 -15.68 18.41 2.18
N ASN A 710 -15.27 18.14 0.93
CA ASN A 710 -14.73 16.83 0.54
C ASN A 710 -13.41 16.53 1.26
N TYR A 711 -12.50 17.51 1.31
CA TYR A 711 -11.22 17.40 2.02
C TYR A 711 -11.42 17.13 3.51
N ALA A 712 -12.35 17.87 4.13
CA ALA A 712 -12.66 17.77 5.54
C ALA A 712 -13.28 16.41 5.90
N TYR A 713 -14.11 15.83 5.02
CA TYR A 713 -14.69 14.50 5.25
C TYR A 713 -13.63 13.39 5.26
N TYR A 714 -12.67 13.47 4.33
CA TYR A 714 -11.57 12.50 4.20
C TYR A 714 -10.31 12.90 4.96
N GLU A 715 -10.43 13.82 5.94
CA GLU A 715 -9.33 14.27 6.78
C GLU A 715 -8.62 13.06 7.45
N PRO A 716 -7.35 12.76 7.10
CA PRO A 716 -6.61 11.68 7.74
C PRO A 716 -6.44 11.93 9.24
N PRO A 717 -6.35 10.88 10.07
CA PRO A 717 -6.24 11.06 11.52
C PRO A 717 -4.98 11.86 11.90
N GLY A 718 -5.19 13.05 12.47
CA GLY A 718 -4.12 13.96 12.88
C GLY A 718 -3.59 14.90 11.80
N ALA A 719 -4.36 15.15 10.74
CA ALA A 719 -3.96 15.89 9.54
C ALA A 719 -3.25 17.23 9.79
N GLN A 720 -1.93 17.26 9.73
CA GLN A 720 -1.13 18.47 9.89
C GLN A 720 -1.31 19.42 8.71
N VAL A 721 -1.42 18.93 7.48
CA VAL A 721 -1.46 19.83 6.30
C VAL A 721 -2.76 20.63 6.25
N LEU A 722 -3.89 20.01 6.57
CA LEU A 722 -5.21 20.65 6.56
C LEU A 722 -5.38 21.69 7.68
N HIS A 723 -4.67 21.54 8.79
CA HIS A 723 -4.77 22.47 9.92
C HIS A 723 -3.68 23.56 9.91
N ASN A 724 -2.53 23.31 9.28
CA ASN A 724 -1.40 24.26 9.31
C ASN A 724 -1.15 25.00 7.98
N ASN A 725 -1.66 24.50 6.85
CA ASN A 725 -1.57 25.20 5.57
C ASN A 725 -2.95 25.71 5.14
N SER A 726 -3.29 26.95 5.50
CA SER A 726 -4.60 27.57 5.23
C SER A 726 -4.92 27.80 3.74
N LEU A 727 -4.03 27.42 2.82
CA LEU A 727 -4.21 27.58 1.38
C LEU A 727 -4.33 26.23 0.66
N PHE A 728 -4.15 25.10 1.35
CA PHE A 728 -4.02 23.79 0.71
C PHE A 728 -5.22 23.42 -0.17
N VAL A 729 -6.44 23.63 0.32
CA VAL A 729 -7.68 23.40 -0.45
C VAL A 729 -7.77 24.35 -1.64
N ARG A 730 -7.56 25.65 -1.41
CA ARG A 730 -7.64 26.71 -2.42
C ARG A 730 -6.60 26.55 -3.53
N SER A 731 -5.44 25.99 -3.19
CA SER A 731 -4.33 25.72 -4.09
C SER A 731 -4.50 24.45 -4.94
N HIS A 732 -5.58 23.68 -4.78
CA HIS A 732 -5.86 22.54 -5.66
C HIS A 732 -5.96 23.03 -7.12
N ASP A 733 -5.14 22.45 -7.99
CA ASP A 733 -5.09 22.78 -9.41
C ASP A 733 -5.88 21.79 -10.28
N PHE A 734 -7.13 22.16 -10.56
CA PHE A 734 -8.02 21.44 -11.48
C PHE A 734 -7.75 21.73 -12.96
N SER A 735 -6.87 22.69 -13.29
CA SER A 735 -6.55 23.00 -14.69
C SER A 735 -5.77 21.88 -15.37
N GLY A 736 -5.06 21.08 -14.57
CA GLY A 736 -4.34 19.87 -15.00
C GLY A 736 -3.25 20.13 -16.03
N VAL A 737 -2.82 21.38 -16.23
CA VAL A 737 -1.81 21.74 -17.24
C VAL A 737 -0.42 21.52 -16.64
N SER A 738 0.17 20.36 -16.88
CA SER A 738 1.55 20.09 -16.50
C SER A 738 2.56 20.73 -17.48
N VAL A 739 3.85 20.75 -17.10
CA VAL A 739 4.97 21.21 -17.96
C VAL A 739 5.04 20.46 -19.30
N SER A 740 4.47 19.25 -19.38
CA SER A 740 4.37 18.44 -20.60
C SER A 740 3.08 18.64 -21.41
N ALA A 741 2.22 19.59 -21.04
CA ALA A 741 0.94 19.90 -21.69
C ALA A 741 -0.07 18.73 -21.78
N THR A 742 0.11 17.70 -20.97
CA THR A 742 -0.85 16.59 -20.76
C THR A 742 -1.93 17.04 -19.78
N GLU A 743 -3.21 16.87 -20.13
CA GLU A 743 -4.39 17.26 -19.32
C GLU A 743 -4.62 16.24 -18.19
N HIS A 744 -4.37 16.63 -16.94
CA HIS A 744 -4.55 15.78 -15.74
C HIS A 744 -5.87 15.99 -15.00
N SER A 745 -6.77 16.86 -15.49
CA SER A 745 -7.99 17.31 -14.78
C SER A 745 -8.98 16.21 -14.37
N TRP A 746 -8.82 15.00 -14.92
CA TRP A 746 -9.69 13.84 -14.67
C TRP A 746 -8.95 12.59 -14.16
N LEU A 747 -7.63 12.70 -13.97
CA LEU A 747 -6.80 11.64 -13.40
C LEU A 747 -6.71 11.79 -11.87
N ALA A 748 -6.24 10.75 -11.18
CA ALA A 748 -6.02 10.81 -9.73
C ALA A 748 -5.09 11.99 -9.36
N PRO A 749 -5.33 12.69 -8.23
CA PRO A 749 -4.56 13.85 -7.87
C PRO A 749 -3.15 13.47 -7.42
N GLU A 750 -2.18 14.25 -7.87
CA GLU A 750 -0.77 14.12 -7.47
C GLU A 750 -0.35 15.28 -6.56
N LEU A 751 0.48 14.97 -5.55
CA LEU A 751 1.07 15.99 -4.68
C LEU A 751 2.23 16.69 -5.38
N MET A 752 2.07 17.98 -5.63
CA MET A 752 3.02 18.85 -6.31
C MET A 752 3.66 19.84 -5.33
N GLY A 753 4.81 20.41 -5.69
CA GLY A 753 5.45 21.49 -4.93
C GLY A 753 6.20 21.09 -3.66
N VAL A 754 6.29 19.79 -3.35
CA VAL A 754 7.01 19.27 -2.17
C VAL A 754 8.48 19.75 -2.16
N GLY A 755 8.94 20.24 -1.01
CA GLY A 755 10.32 20.66 -0.81
C GLY A 755 10.75 21.89 -1.62
N THR A 756 9.80 22.65 -2.19
CA THR A 756 10.08 23.86 -2.98
C THR A 756 9.52 25.10 -2.26
N PRO A 757 10.29 25.74 -1.34
CA PRO A 757 9.82 26.89 -0.54
C PRO A 757 9.36 28.07 -1.41
N ALA A 758 9.95 28.18 -2.60
CA ALA A 758 9.64 29.18 -3.59
C ALA A 758 8.27 29.02 -4.28
N GLY A 759 7.62 27.86 -4.16
CA GLY A 759 6.41 27.47 -4.90
C GLY A 759 5.08 27.85 -4.25
N GLY A 760 5.09 28.46 -3.06
CA GLY A 760 3.86 28.70 -2.29
C GLY A 760 3.38 27.52 -1.44
N GLY A 761 4.17 26.43 -1.37
CA GLY A 761 3.87 25.22 -0.60
C GLY A 761 3.46 24.04 -1.48
N ALA A 762 3.21 22.90 -0.85
CA ALA A 762 2.68 21.72 -1.53
C ALA A 762 1.18 21.88 -1.83
N TYR A 763 0.70 21.33 -2.94
CA TYR A 763 -0.70 21.36 -3.37
C TYR A 763 -1.05 20.12 -4.20
N LEU A 764 -2.33 19.80 -4.32
CA LEU A 764 -2.79 18.71 -5.19
C LEU A 764 -3.08 19.23 -6.60
N MET A 765 -2.66 18.48 -7.62
CA MET A 765 -2.98 18.72 -9.03
C MET A 765 -3.71 17.51 -9.60
N GLY A 766 -4.83 17.73 -10.29
CA GLY A 766 -5.60 16.66 -10.91
C GLY A 766 -7.09 16.76 -10.57
N SER A 767 -7.73 15.60 -10.45
CA SER A 767 -9.14 15.50 -10.08
C SER A 767 -9.33 15.17 -8.59
N LEU A 768 -10.58 15.04 -8.13
CA LEU A 768 -10.89 14.49 -6.80
C LEU A 768 -11.04 12.95 -6.77
N ALA A 769 -10.87 12.24 -7.90
CA ALA A 769 -10.91 10.78 -7.90
C ALA A 769 -9.70 10.25 -7.11
N ASP A 770 -9.91 9.42 -6.08
CA ASP A 770 -8.85 8.93 -5.18
C ASP A 770 -8.33 9.96 -4.15
N LEU A 771 -9.09 11.04 -3.90
CA LEU A 771 -8.77 12.05 -2.87
C LEU A 771 -8.38 11.46 -1.48
N PRO A 772 -9.05 10.42 -0.93
CA PRO A 772 -8.67 9.86 0.36
C PRO A 772 -7.21 9.38 0.40
N TYR A 773 -6.76 8.71 -0.66
CA TYR A 773 -5.38 8.25 -0.80
C TYR A 773 -4.41 9.41 -0.91
N ALA A 774 -4.71 10.42 -1.73
CA ALA A 774 -3.83 11.58 -1.90
C ALA A 774 -3.66 12.41 -0.61
N LEU A 775 -4.72 12.55 0.19
CA LEU A 775 -4.63 13.18 1.51
C LEU A 775 -3.79 12.34 2.48
N ALA A 776 -4.03 11.02 2.54
CA ALA A 776 -3.25 10.12 3.38
C ALA A 776 -1.76 10.07 2.98
N ALA A 777 -1.47 10.06 1.68
CA ALA A 777 -0.12 10.12 1.12
C ALA A 777 0.59 11.45 1.38
N THR A 778 -0.17 12.53 1.50
CA THR A 778 0.35 13.83 1.94
C THR A 778 0.65 13.84 3.44
N GLU A 779 -0.21 13.20 4.24
CA GLU A 779 -0.14 13.26 5.70
C GLU A 779 0.90 12.30 6.30
N GLN A 780 1.17 11.17 5.67
CA GLN A 780 2.06 10.14 6.21
C GLN A 780 3.45 10.66 6.61
N ASP A 781 3.99 11.66 5.89
CA ASP A 781 5.33 12.22 6.13
C ASP A 781 5.36 13.03 7.47
N PHE A 782 4.21 13.30 8.09
CA PHE A 782 4.07 13.93 9.41
C PHE A 782 3.90 12.93 10.56
N ILE A 783 3.71 11.64 10.28
CA ILE A 783 3.61 10.62 11.31
C ILE A 783 5.03 10.24 11.75
N ALA A 784 5.43 10.73 12.92
CA ALA A 784 6.74 10.42 13.50
C ALA A 784 6.77 8.96 14.00
N PRO A 785 7.67 8.10 13.46
CA PRO A 785 7.83 6.75 13.97
C PRO A 785 8.41 6.75 15.39
N GLU A 786 8.00 5.78 16.23
CA GLU A 786 8.52 5.62 17.59
C GLU A 786 9.98 5.14 17.60
N ASN A 787 10.40 4.41 16.56
CA ASN A 787 11.73 3.84 16.46
C ASN A 787 12.58 4.62 15.46
N VAL A 788 13.76 5.06 15.90
CA VAL A 788 14.79 5.64 15.03
C VAL A 788 15.17 4.59 13.98
N GLN A 789 15.28 4.98 12.70
CA GLN A 789 15.51 4.12 11.52
C GLN A 789 14.30 3.34 10.98
N ALA A 790 13.10 3.51 11.56
CA ALA A 790 11.90 2.95 10.95
C ALA A 790 11.68 3.57 9.56
N LEU A 791 11.38 2.71 8.57
CA LEU A 791 10.96 3.15 7.26
C LEU A 791 9.52 3.68 7.36
N ILE A 792 9.26 4.88 6.86
CA ILE A 792 7.89 5.30 6.54
C ILE A 792 7.55 4.66 5.19
N TRP A 793 6.57 3.75 5.19
CA TRP A 793 6.22 2.99 4.00
C TRP A 793 5.27 3.81 3.12
N LYS A 794 5.88 4.54 2.19
CA LYS A 794 5.22 5.60 1.40
C LYS A 794 3.92 5.22 0.70
N GLU A 795 3.73 3.94 0.39
CA GLU A 795 2.56 3.46 -0.34
C GLU A 795 1.62 2.61 0.56
N LEU A 796 2.17 1.90 1.55
CA LEU A 796 1.37 1.12 2.49
C LEU A 796 0.62 2.00 3.50
N VAL A 797 1.31 2.97 4.11
CA VAL A 797 0.72 3.80 5.17
C VAL A 797 -0.53 4.52 4.66
N PRO A 798 -0.55 5.11 3.46
CA PRO A 798 -1.75 5.72 2.92
C PRO A 798 -2.91 4.73 2.79
N ASP A 799 -2.68 3.50 2.30
CA ASP A 799 -3.73 2.49 2.21
C ASP A 799 -4.27 2.08 3.60
N LEU A 800 -3.40 1.97 4.62
CA LEU A 800 -3.83 1.69 6.00
C LEU A 800 -4.71 2.83 6.57
N LEU A 801 -4.35 4.09 6.30
CA LEU A 801 -5.13 5.25 6.72
C LEU A 801 -6.46 5.36 5.96
N VAL A 802 -6.46 5.07 4.65
CA VAL A 802 -7.67 5.03 3.82
C VAL A 802 -8.63 3.94 4.33
N SER A 803 -8.10 2.77 4.66
CA SER A 803 -8.86 1.64 5.24
C SER A 803 -9.52 1.97 6.58
N ALA A 804 -9.01 2.97 7.30
CA ALA A 804 -9.58 3.44 8.56
C ALA A 804 -10.52 4.66 8.42
N THR A 805 -10.47 5.39 7.30
CA THR A 805 -11.18 6.67 7.10
C THR A 805 -12.36 6.56 6.13
N VAL A 806 -12.28 5.70 5.12
CA VAL A 806 -13.35 5.52 4.13
C VAL A 806 -14.53 4.72 4.69
N PRO A 807 -14.34 3.55 5.35
CA PRO A 807 -15.44 2.85 6.01
C PRO A 807 -16.01 3.67 7.16
N ARG A 808 -17.35 3.61 7.32
CA ARG A 808 -18.08 4.20 8.46
C ARG A 808 -19.04 3.17 9.01
N TRP A 809 -19.06 3.01 10.34
CA TRP A 809 -19.81 1.95 11.02
C TRP A 809 -21.13 2.44 11.61
N TRP A 810 -21.74 3.45 10.99
CA TRP A 810 -23.06 3.94 11.42
C TRP A 810 -24.11 2.84 11.29
N ASN A 811 -24.12 2.10 10.19
CA ASN A 811 -25.13 1.07 9.94
C ASN A 811 -24.81 -0.28 10.58
N VAL A 812 -23.88 -0.31 11.55
CA VAL A 812 -23.48 -1.55 12.22
C VAL A 812 -24.27 -1.77 13.50
N SER A 813 -24.90 -2.93 13.63
CA SER A 813 -25.63 -3.35 14.83
C SER A 813 -24.67 -3.93 15.90
N ARG A 814 -25.14 -4.05 17.14
CA ARG A 814 -24.36 -4.75 18.18
C ARG A 814 -24.18 -6.23 17.86
N ASP A 815 -25.18 -6.85 17.24
CA ASP A 815 -25.13 -8.26 16.84
C ASP A 815 -24.13 -8.44 15.69
N GLU A 816 -24.02 -7.48 14.76
CA GLU A 816 -22.98 -7.45 13.71
C GLU A 816 -21.57 -7.29 14.30
N LEU A 817 -21.39 -6.33 15.23
CA LEU A 817 -20.12 -6.11 15.92
C LEU A 817 -19.69 -7.34 16.73
N HIS A 818 -20.63 -7.99 17.40
CA HIS A 818 -20.34 -9.20 18.15
C HIS A 818 -20.05 -10.39 17.23
N ALA A 819 -20.76 -10.51 16.10
CA ALA A 819 -20.52 -11.57 15.13
C ALA A 819 -19.09 -11.50 14.56
N VAL A 820 -18.56 -10.32 14.21
CA VAL A 820 -17.18 -10.21 13.69
C VAL A 820 -16.13 -10.65 14.72
N THR A 821 -16.37 -10.43 16.02
CA THR A 821 -15.56 -10.98 17.11
C THR A 821 -15.63 -12.50 17.14
N LEU A 822 -16.85 -13.04 17.14
CA LEU A 822 -17.09 -14.48 17.22
C LEU A 822 -16.53 -15.22 16.00
N TYR A 823 -16.56 -14.65 14.79
CA TYR A 823 -15.93 -15.27 13.61
C TYR A 823 -14.42 -15.45 13.80
N GLN A 824 -13.73 -14.47 14.38
CA GLN A 824 -12.30 -14.58 14.68
C GLN A 824 -12.05 -15.64 15.74
N ARG A 825 -12.76 -15.58 16.88
CA ARG A 825 -12.60 -16.53 17.99
C ARG A 825 -12.98 -17.97 17.62
N ALA A 826 -14.04 -18.15 16.84
CA ALA A 826 -14.44 -19.45 16.32
C ALA A 826 -13.35 -20.05 15.41
N GLY A 827 -12.68 -19.21 14.62
CA GLY A 827 -11.52 -19.62 13.83
C GLY A 827 -10.32 -20.04 14.69
N GLU A 828 -10.04 -19.29 15.76
CA GLU A 828 -9.03 -19.65 16.77
C GLU A 828 -9.35 -20.98 17.44
N GLU A 829 -10.61 -21.20 17.81
CA GLU A 829 -11.09 -22.44 18.44
C GLU A 829 -10.98 -23.65 17.50
N ILE A 830 -11.34 -23.49 16.21
CA ILE A 830 -11.15 -24.52 15.18
C ILE A 830 -9.66 -24.87 15.03
N LEU A 831 -8.80 -23.85 14.99
CA LEU A 831 -7.37 -24.04 14.82
C LEU A 831 -6.75 -24.77 16.03
N ILE A 832 -7.13 -24.41 17.25
CA ILE A 832 -6.65 -25.07 18.48
C ILE A 832 -7.16 -26.53 18.53
N ALA A 833 -8.43 -26.77 18.18
CA ALA A 833 -8.99 -28.12 18.16
C ALA A 833 -8.27 -29.06 17.17
N ALA A 834 -7.73 -28.51 16.07
CA ALA A 834 -6.98 -29.27 15.08
C ALA A 834 -5.66 -29.88 15.60
N GLU A 835 -5.13 -29.41 16.73
CA GLU A 835 -3.95 -29.98 17.37
C GLU A 835 -4.16 -31.47 17.74
N GLY A 836 -5.35 -31.78 18.29
CA GLY A 836 -5.72 -33.12 18.74
C GLY A 836 -6.38 -34.02 17.69
N ASP A 837 -6.70 -33.49 16.51
CA ASP A 837 -7.44 -34.19 15.44
C ASP A 837 -6.73 -34.04 14.08
N ALA A 838 -6.14 -35.14 13.61
CA ALA A 838 -5.40 -35.18 12.35
C ALA A 838 -6.28 -34.95 11.11
N ALA A 839 -7.57 -35.33 11.15
CA ALA A 839 -8.49 -35.09 10.05
C ALA A 839 -8.84 -33.60 9.98
N LEU A 840 -9.24 -33.02 11.12
CA LEU A 840 -9.53 -31.59 11.24
C LEU A 840 -8.32 -30.74 10.84
N ARG A 841 -7.11 -31.14 11.24
CA ARG A 841 -5.87 -30.47 10.82
C ARG A 841 -5.70 -30.43 9.32
N GLY A 842 -5.99 -31.52 8.61
CA GLY A 842 -5.94 -31.55 7.15
C GLY A 842 -6.92 -30.55 6.51
N GLU A 843 -8.12 -30.44 7.05
CA GLU A 843 -9.15 -29.51 6.59
C GLU A 843 -8.75 -28.04 6.84
N VAL A 844 -8.22 -27.74 8.02
CA VAL A 844 -7.72 -26.41 8.40
C VAL A 844 -6.57 -25.97 7.49
N VAL A 845 -5.57 -26.84 7.29
CA VAL A 845 -4.42 -26.56 6.41
C VAL A 845 -4.89 -26.33 4.97
N GLN A 846 -5.85 -27.13 4.49
CA GLN A 846 -6.39 -26.97 3.13
C GLN A 846 -7.12 -25.63 2.94
N ILE A 847 -7.90 -25.18 3.93
CA ILE A 847 -8.58 -23.88 3.89
C ILE A 847 -7.55 -22.75 3.92
N LEU A 848 -6.62 -22.78 4.88
CA LEU A 848 -5.64 -21.70 5.06
C LEU A 848 -4.63 -21.60 3.91
N ALA A 849 -4.44 -22.65 3.10
CA ALA A 849 -3.60 -22.61 1.91
C ALA A 849 -4.02 -21.57 0.85
N ASP A 850 -5.27 -21.11 0.88
CA ASP A 850 -5.75 -20.03 0.00
C ASP A 850 -5.28 -18.64 0.47
N ARG A 851 -4.97 -18.46 1.77
CA ARG A 851 -4.51 -17.18 2.36
C ARG A 851 -3.05 -17.18 2.82
N MET A 852 -2.44 -18.34 3.04
CA MET A 852 -1.07 -18.47 3.53
C MET A 852 -0.10 -18.94 2.45
N GLY A 853 1.11 -18.38 2.47
CA GLY A 853 2.22 -18.89 1.65
C GLY A 853 2.78 -20.21 2.22
N PRO A 854 3.46 -21.04 1.39
CA PRO A 854 3.91 -22.37 1.81
C PRO A 854 4.75 -22.40 3.09
N GLN A 855 5.69 -21.46 3.26
CA GLN A 855 6.55 -21.39 4.43
C GLN A 855 5.74 -21.21 5.72
N ARG A 856 4.84 -20.23 5.75
CA ARG A 856 4.00 -19.93 6.91
C ARG A 856 3.04 -21.07 7.22
N LEU A 857 2.49 -21.70 6.18
CA LEU A 857 1.60 -22.84 6.33
C LEU A 857 2.34 -24.06 6.92
N GLU A 858 3.59 -24.31 6.52
CA GLU A 858 4.42 -25.36 7.09
C GLU A 858 4.74 -25.10 8.58
N VAL A 859 5.10 -23.86 8.93
CA VAL A 859 5.36 -23.49 10.33
C VAL A 859 4.10 -23.70 11.18
N LEU A 860 2.93 -23.28 10.70
CA LEU A 860 1.66 -23.50 11.38
C LEU A 860 1.36 -25.01 11.53
N GLU A 861 1.44 -25.79 10.46
CA GLU A 861 1.19 -27.23 10.50
C GLU A 861 2.15 -27.94 11.46
N ARG A 862 3.42 -27.56 11.48
CA ARG A 862 4.42 -28.07 12.41
C ARG A 862 4.08 -27.75 13.85
N SER A 863 3.67 -26.51 14.14
CA SER A 863 3.27 -26.09 15.49
C SER A 863 2.10 -26.94 16.01
N LEU A 864 1.11 -27.22 15.13
CA LEU A 864 -0.02 -28.10 15.44
C LEU A 864 0.39 -29.57 15.64
N VAL A 865 1.36 -30.08 14.87
CA VAL A 865 1.86 -31.46 15.01
C VAL A 865 2.74 -31.63 16.26
N GLN A 866 3.46 -30.58 16.66
CA GLN A 866 4.35 -30.60 17.82
C GLN A 866 3.65 -30.33 19.15
N HIS A 867 2.33 -30.11 19.13
CA HIS A 867 1.55 -29.78 20.32
C HIS A 867 2.11 -28.53 21.04
N GLU A 868 2.50 -27.53 20.26
CA GLU A 868 2.90 -26.23 20.81
C GLU A 868 1.70 -25.56 21.50
N ASP A 869 1.97 -24.65 22.44
CA ASP A 869 0.88 -23.97 23.13
C ASP A 869 0.04 -23.10 22.18
N ALA A 870 -1.20 -22.81 22.59
CA ALA A 870 -2.13 -22.03 21.78
C ALA A 870 -1.59 -20.64 21.42
N VAL A 871 -0.74 -20.04 22.26
CA VAL A 871 -0.14 -18.72 21.96
C VAL A 871 0.83 -18.83 20.80
N ALA A 872 1.69 -19.85 20.79
CA ALA A 872 2.62 -20.12 19.71
C ALA A 872 1.88 -20.40 18.38
N VAL A 873 0.84 -21.24 18.41
CA VAL A 873 0.02 -21.55 17.22
C VAL A 873 -0.67 -20.30 16.68
N LEU A 874 -1.34 -19.53 17.54
CA LEU A 874 -2.08 -18.33 17.13
C LEU A 874 -1.16 -17.22 16.64
N SER A 875 0.08 -17.14 17.12
CA SER A 875 1.08 -16.17 16.65
C SER A 875 1.47 -16.34 15.17
N GLN A 876 1.11 -17.47 14.56
CA GLN A 876 1.30 -17.72 13.12
C GLN A 876 0.12 -17.24 12.28
N THR A 877 -0.95 -16.71 12.88
CA THR A 877 -2.20 -16.35 12.22
C THR A 877 -2.54 -14.87 12.33
N MET A 878 -3.11 -14.31 11.26
CA MET A 878 -3.65 -12.95 11.28
C MET A 878 -5.15 -12.98 11.59
N PRO A 879 -5.73 -11.89 12.10
CA PRO A 879 -7.19 -11.74 12.28
C PRO A 879 -8.01 -12.11 11.04
N ALA A 880 -7.55 -11.71 9.84
CA ALA A 880 -8.21 -12.06 8.59
C ALA A 880 -8.14 -13.55 8.25
N ASP A 881 -7.13 -14.28 8.74
CA ASP A 881 -6.97 -15.71 8.50
C ASP A 881 -7.90 -16.53 9.40
N THR A 882 -8.05 -16.15 10.68
CA THR A 882 -8.98 -16.84 11.60
C THR A 882 -10.44 -16.55 11.21
N PHE A 883 -10.75 -15.31 10.82
CA PHE A 883 -12.06 -14.97 10.27
C PHE A 883 -12.39 -15.79 9.00
N TYR A 884 -11.43 -15.88 8.07
CA TYR A 884 -11.58 -16.68 6.86
C TYR A 884 -11.74 -18.17 7.15
N LEU A 885 -10.94 -18.72 8.08
CA LEU A 885 -11.03 -20.10 8.50
C LEU A 885 -12.43 -20.44 9.00
N SER A 886 -12.98 -19.63 9.91
CA SER A 886 -14.35 -19.81 10.40
C SER A 886 -15.38 -19.74 9.27
N THR A 887 -15.25 -18.74 8.38
CA THR A 887 -16.15 -18.54 7.24
C THR A 887 -16.18 -19.75 6.30
N GLU A 888 -15.02 -20.18 5.82
CA GLU A 888 -14.91 -21.31 4.89
C GLU A 888 -15.24 -22.64 5.55
N PHE A 889 -14.82 -22.85 6.80
CA PHE A 889 -15.09 -24.09 7.51
C PHE A 889 -16.59 -24.30 7.68
N ARG A 890 -17.33 -23.25 8.06
CA ARG A 890 -18.80 -23.29 8.19
C ARG A 890 -19.50 -23.52 6.85
N SER A 891 -18.94 -22.98 5.76
CA SER A 891 -19.44 -23.17 4.40
C SER A 891 -19.22 -24.60 3.88
N ARG A 892 -18.01 -25.16 4.08
CA ARG A 892 -17.61 -26.48 3.60
C ARG A 892 -18.13 -27.63 4.47
N TYR A 893 -18.29 -27.40 5.77
CA TYR A 893 -18.70 -28.39 6.77
C TYR A 893 -19.89 -27.92 7.63
N PRO A 894 -21.09 -27.70 7.04
CA PRO A 894 -22.24 -27.19 7.78
C PRO A 894 -22.61 -28.09 8.97
N GLY A 895 -22.82 -27.47 10.14
CA GLY A 895 -23.21 -28.15 11.38
C GLY A 895 -22.05 -28.79 12.17
N HIS A 896 -20.89 -29.03 11.55
CA HIS A 896 -19.72 -29.55 12.26
C HIS A 896 -19.07 -28.48 13.14
N ALA A 897 -19.05 -27.22 12.69
CA ALA A 897 -18.48 -26.10 13.43
C ALA A 897 -19.05 -25.97 14.86
N SER A 898 -20.39 -26.05 15.02
CA SER A 898 -21.06 -25.99 16.33
C SER A 898 -20.61 -27.05 17.34
N SER A 899 -20.02 -28.16 16.88
CA SER A 899 -19.56 -29.24 17.74
C SER A 899 -18.13 -29.06 18.27
N ILE A 900 -17.39 -28.07 17.74
CA ILE A 900 -15.97 -27.86 18.04
C ILE A 900 -15.77 -27.17 19.39
N GLY A 901 -16.60 -26.17 19.71
CA GLY A 901 -16.55 -25.50 21.00
C GLY A 901 -17.56 -24.37 21.19
N ALA A 902 -17.38 -23.60 22.26
CA ALA A 902 -18.39 -22.68 22.77
C ALA A 902 -18.55 -21.43 21.90
N GLU A 903 -17.45 -20.89 21.38
CA GLU A 903 -17.46 -19.70 20.52
C GLU A 903 -18.17 -20.03 19.19
N ASN A 904 -17.92 -21.22 18.65
CA ASN A 904 -18.65 -21.71 17.47
C ASN A 904 -20.15 -21.92 17.73
N GLN A 905 -20.55 -22.42 18.90
CA GLN A 905 -21.97 -22.59 19.27
C GLN A 905 -22.70 -21.25 19.40
N GLU A 906 -22.04 -20.27 20.02
CA GLU A 906 -22.58 -18.92 20.15
C GLU A 906 -22.73 -18.26 18.79
N LEU A 907 -21.70 -18.37 17.93
CA LEU A 907 -21.76 -17.88 16.55
C LEU A 907 -22.90 -18.53 15.77
N ASP A 908 -23.09 -19.85 15.87
CA ASP A 908 -24.20 -20.56 15.23
C ASP A 908 -25.56 -20.05 15.70
N THR A 909 -25.70 -19.83 17.00
CA THR A 909 -26.93 -19.29 17.61
C THR A 909 -27.22 -17.89 17.09
N LEU A 910 -26.21 -17.03 17.07
CA LEU A 910 -26.31 -15.65 16.59
C LEU A 910 -26.64 -15.59 15.10
N CYS A 911 -25.96 -16.40 14.28
CA CYS A 911 -26.21 -16.49 12.84
C CYS A 911 -27.61 -17.03 12.51
N THR A 912 -28.11 -17.96 13.31
CA THR A 912 -29.48 -18.47 13.14
C THR A 912 -30.53 -17.42 13.50
N LYS A 913 -30.25 -16.61 14.54
CA LYS A 913 -31.16 -15.56 15.02
C LYS A 913 -31.22 -14.36 14.06
N ASN A 914 -30.09 -13.90 13.56
CA ASN A 914 -29.97 -12.70 12.72
C ASN A 914 -29.15 -12.97 11.42
N PRO A 915 -29.66 -13.81 10.49
CA PRO A 915 -28.87 -14.30 9.37
C PRO A 915 -28.44 -13.22 8.36
N GLU A 916 -29.23 -12.15 8.20
CA GLU A 916 -28.89 -11.07 7.25
C GLU A 916 -27.74 -10.20 7.76
N GLU A 917 -27.81 -9.80 9.02
CA GLU A 917 -26.82 -8.97 9.72
C GLU A 917 -25.49 -9.71 9.92
N THR A 918 -25.54 -10.97 10.29
CA THR A 918 -24.36 -11.72 10.76
C THR A 918 -23.70 -12.56 9.67
N SER A 919 -24.17 -12.45 8.42
CA SER A 919 -23.58 -13.19 7.30
C SER A 919 -22.15 -12.73 7.01
N ALA A 920 -21.26 -13.65 6.61
CA ALA A 920 -19.90 -13.30 6.20
C ALA A 920 -19.86 -12.26 5.07
N LYS A 921 -20.88 -12.25 4.18
CA LYS A 921 -21.03 -11.23 3.13
C LYS A 921 -21.27 -9.84 3.73
N ARG A 922 -22.18 -9.73 4.70
CA ARG A 922 -22.50 -8.47 5.38
C ARG A 922 -21.30 -7.96 6.17
N LEU A 923 -20.67 -8.81 6.97
CA LEU A 923 -19.48 -8.45 7.75
C LEU A 923 -18.29 -8.05 6.85
N SER A 924 -18.12 -8.70 5.70
CA SER A 924 -17.13 -8.31 4.69
C SER A 924 -17.37 -6.89 4.16
N GLN A 925 -18.63 -6.50 3.94
CA GLN A 925 -18.99 -5.14 3.49
C GLN A 925 -18.76 -4.06 4.56
N ASP A 926 -18.97 -4.37 5.83
CA ASP A 926 -18.89 -3.37 6.91
C ASP A 926 -17.48 -3.29 7.55
N PHE A 927 -16.76 -4.40 7.62
CA PHE A 927 -15.43 -4.49 8.26
C PHE A 927 -14.28 -4.77 7.28
N GLY A 928 -14.57 -4.88 5.98
CA GLY A 928 -13.56 -4.96 4.94
C GLY A 928 -12.81 -3.65 4.70
N VAL A 929 -11.99 -3.63 3.65
CA VAL A 929 -11.20 -2.46 3.22
C VAL A 929 -11.51 -2.12 1.77
N PRO A 930 -11.33 -0.86 1.31
CA PRO A 930 -11.47 -0.51 -0.10
C PRO A 930 -10.31 -1.10 -0.94
N HIS A 931 -10.59 -1.48 -2.18
CA HIS A 931 -9.64 -2.11 -3.11
C HIS A 931 -9.62 -1.43 -4.48
N PRO A 932 -9.25 -0.13 -4.58
CA PRO A 932 -9.34 0.64 -5.82
C PRO A 932 -8.39 0.16 -6.93
N ILE A 933 -7.28 -0.52 -6.62
CA ILE A 933 -6.36 -1.09 -7.61
C ILE A 933 -6.60 -2.59 -7.81
N LEU A 934 -6.78 -3.34 -6.72
CA LEU A 934 -6.91 -4.80 -6.73
C LEU A 934 -8.30 -5.25 -7.19
N ALA A 935 -9.38 -4.70 -6.64
CA ALA A 935 -10.74 -5.04 -7.05
C ALA A 935 -11.36 -4.04 -8.03
N ARG A 936 -10.85 -2.81 -8.11
CA ARG A 936 -11.47 -1.68 -8.83
C ARG A 936 -12.78 -1.22 -8.19
N SER A 937 -12.81 -1.15 -6.86
CA SER A 937 -13.94 -0.58 -6.12
C SER A 937 -13.53 0.05 -4.80
N TYR A 938 -14.22 1.14 -4.45
CA TYR A 938 -14.14 1.77 -3.13
C TYR A 938 -15.12 1.17 -2.11
N ALA A 939 -16.05 0.30 -2.57
CA ALA A 939 -16.91 -0.45 -1.67
C ALA A 939 -16.05 -1.39 -0.81
N PRO A 940 -16.07 -1.26 0.53
CA PRO A 940 -15.25 -2.11 1.38
C PRO A 940 -15.60 -3.60 1.20
N GLY A 941 -14.58 -4.44 1.28
CA GLY A 941 -14.73 -5.88 1.14
C GLY A 941 -13.53 -6.66 1.65
N LEU A 942 -13.75 -7.93 1.93
CA LEU A 942 -12.73 -8.95 2.16
C LEU A 942 -12.64 -9.84 0.92
N LEU A 943 -11.47 -9.85 0.27
CA LEU A 943 -11.14 -10.62 -0.93
C LEU A 943 -10.53 -11.99 -0.61
N TYR A 944 -10.05 -12.19 0.61
CA TYR A 944 -9.48 -13.46 1.05
C TYR A 944 -8.27 -13.94 0.26
N VAL A 945 -7.40 -12.99 -0.11
CA VAL A 945 -6.18 -13.27 -0.89
C VAL A 945 -4.96 -13.39 0.02
N LYS A 946 -3.96 -14.14 -0.45
CA LYS A 946 -2.60 -14.07 0.12
C LYS A 946 -2.08 -12.63 0.03
N PRO A 947 -1.32 -12.13 1.02
CA PRO A 947 -0.66 -10.83 0.90
C PRO A 947 0.12 -10.73 -0.40
N PHE A 948 -0.16 -9.67 -1.17
CA PHE A 948 0.47 -9.46 -2.47
C PHE A 948 1.94 -9.09 -2.28
N PRO A 949 2.86 -9.56 -3.13
CA PRO A 949 4.24 -9.12 -3.05
C PRO A 949 4.38 -7.63 -3.39
N SER A 950 5.52 -7.01 -3.05
CA SER A 950 5.75 -5.61 -3.39
C SER A 950 6.02 -5.41 -4.90
N PHE A 951 5.36 -4.41 -5.47
CA PHE A 951 5.59 -3.93 -6.84
C PHE A 951 5.95 -2.45 -6.85
N GLY A 952 6.42 -1.95 -7.99
CA GLY A 952 6.67 -0.51 -8.19
C GLY A 952 5.53 0.20 -8.92
N GLY A 953 5.56 1.53 -8.95
CA GLY A 953 4.51 2.35 -9.58
C GLY A 953 3.19 2.29 -8.81
N GLU A 954 2.05 2.48 -9.48
CA GLU A 954 0.72 2.40 -8.85
C GLU A 954 0.44 1.01 -8.23
N SER A 955 1.06 -0.05 -8.77
CA SER A 955 0.93 -1.41 -8.23
C SER A 955 1.57 -1.60 -6.85
N SER A 956 2.29 -0.61 -6.33
CA SER A 956 2.83 -0.62 -4.96
C SER A 956 1.75 -0.70 -3.88
N ARG A 957 0.53 -0.24 -4.18
CA ARG A 957 -0.65 -0.31 -3.30
C ARG A 957 -1.19 -1.72 -3.10
N LEU A 958 -0.90 -2.65 -4.02
CA LEU A 958 -1.47 -4.01 -3.98
C LEU A 958 -1.20 -4.75 -2.66
N PHE A 959 -0.02 -4.53 -2.06
CA PHE A 959 0.27 -5.12 -0.76
C PHE A 959 -0.61 -4.53 0.34
N GLY A 960 -0.78 -3.19 0.36
CA GLY A 960 -1.64 -2.50 1.33
C GLY A 960 -3.11 -2.87 1.18
N GLU A 961 -3.63 -2.93 -0.05
CA GLU A 961 -5.00 -3.39 -0.31
C GLU A 961 -5.21 -4.85 0.09
N SER A 962 -4.20 -5.72 -0.03
CA SER A 962 -4.29 -7.11 0.43
C SER A 962 -4.21 -7.29 1.97
N TRP A 963 -3.97 -6.21 2.73
CA TRP A 963 -3.92 -6.24 4.19
C TRP A 963 -5.29 -5.97 4.82
N GLU A 964 -6.00 -7.04 5.17
CA GLU A 964 -7.42 -6.97 5.55
C GLU A 964 -7.67 -7.13 7.07
N SER A 965 -6.62 -7.17 7.89
CA SER A 965 -6.71 -7.57 9.30
C SER A 965 -7.11 -6.45 10.27
N ASN A 966 -6.82 -5.19 9.94
CA ASN A 966 -6.91 -4.08 10.89
C ASN A 966 -8.34 -3.87 11.41
N ASN A 967 -9.30 -3.68 10.51
CA ASN A 967 -10.68 -3.36 10.88
C ASN A 967 -11.35 -4.51 11.65
N LEU A 968 -11.05 -5.76 11.27
CA LEU A 968 -11.49 -6.96 12.00
C LEU A 968 -10.97 -6.96 13.45
N TYR A 969 -9.67 -6.69 13.63
CA TYR A 969 -9.06 -6.68 14.95
C TYR A 969 -9.56 -5.52 15.82
N TRP A 970 -9.67 -4.31 15.26
CA TRP A 970 -10.19 -3.15 15.99
C TRP A 970 -11.66 -3.33 16.40
N ALA A 971 -12.49 -3.93 15.55
CA ALA A 971 -13.86 -4.26 15.88
C ALA A 971 -13.94 -5.26 17.05
N ARG A 972 -13.10 -6.31 17.03
CA ARG A 972 -12.98 -7.24 18.17
C ARG A 972 -12.61 -6.54 19.46
N LEU A 973 -11.58 -5.70 19.45
CA LEU A 973 -11.17 -4.97 20.66
C LEU A 973 -12.28 -4.05 21.19
N ALA A 974 -13.06 -3.44 20.29
CA ALA A 974 -14.19 -2.60 20.68
C ALA A 974 -15.31 -3.42 21.34
N ASP A 975 -15.70 -4.54 20.74
CA ASP A 975 -16.70 -5.46 21.27
C ASP A 975 -16.30 -6.02 22.65
N GLU A 976 -15.06 -6.51 22.78
CA GLU A 976 -14.52 -7.07 24.03
C GLU A 976 -14.44 -6.03 25.16
N LYS A 977 -14.29 -4.75 24.83
CA LYS A 977 -14.33 -3.64 25.79
C LYS A 977 -15.75 -3.08 26.02
N GLY A 978 -16.75 -3.59 25.31
CA GLY A 978 -18.14 -3.17 25.42
C GLY A 978 -18.44 -1.79 24.83
N TYR A 979 -17.69 -1.37 23.81
CA TYR A 979 -18.00 -0.15 23.06
C TYR A 979 -19.22 -0.35 22.15
N GLU A 980 -20.01 0.72 21.99
CA GLU A 980 -21.07 0.74 20.98
C GLU A 980 -20.47 0.82 19.56
N PRO A 981 -21.10 0.23 18.54
CA PRO A 981 -20.61 0.27 17.15
C PRO A 981 -20.29 1.68 16.64
N ALA A 982 -21.09 2.67 17.01
CA ALA A 982 -20.87 4.06 16.61
C ALA A 982 -19.50 4.63 17.05
N ALA A 983 -18.91 4.11 18.14
CA ALA A 983 -17.59 4.52 18.62
C ALA A 983 -16.46 4.15 17.64
N LEU A 984 -16.66 3.14 16.78
CA LEU A 984 -15.66 2.71 15.79
C LEU A 984 -15.28 3.83 14.82
N ASN A 985 -16.22 4.73 14.48
CA ASN A 985 -15.98 5.86 13.57
C ASN A 985 -14.89 6.82 14.05
N ARG A 986 -14.52 6.73 15.33
CA ARG A 986 -13.44 7.49 15.96
C ARG A 986 -12.29 6.60 16.42
N LEU A 987 -12.61 5.45 17.01
CA LEU A 987 -11.62 4.52 17.54
C LEU A 987 -10.69 4.00 16.44
N VAL A 988 -11.25 3.55 15.31
CA VAL A 988 -10.49 2.90 14.23
C VAL A 988 -9.46 3.85 13.61
N PRO A 989 -9.78 5.10 13.22
CA PRO A 989 -8.78 6.07 12.76
C PRO A 989 -7.63 6.31 13.75
N GLU A 990 -7.93 6.43 15.05
CA GLU A 990 -6.90 6.68 16.08
C GLU A 990 -5.98 5.46 16.27
N LEU A 991 -6.55 4.24 16.31
CA LEU A 991 -5.77 3.01 16.41
C LEU A 991 -4.89 2.80 15.16
N ALA A 992 -5.42 3.06 13.96
CA ALA A 992 -4.66 2.96 12.72
C ALA A 992 -3.47 3.95 12.66
N LYS A 993 -3.67 5.18 13.14
CA LYS A 993 -2.59 6.17 13.26
C LYS A 993 -1.52 5.70 14.26
N SER A 994 -1.94 5.21 15.43
CA SER A 994 -1.01 4.71 16.45
C SER A 994 -0.22 3.50 15.96
N MET A 995 -0.89 2.54 15.31
CA MET A 995 -0.25 1.40 14.65
C MET A 995 0.81 1.86 13.65
N THR A 996 0.49 2.83 12.78
CA THR A 996 1.44 3.37 11.80
C THR A 996 2.73 3.88 12.46
N ALA A 997 2.64 4.61 13.57
CA ALA A 997 3.81 5.12 14.29
C ALA A 997 4.68 4.00 14.91
N LYS A 998 4.10 2.83 15.18
CA LYS A 998 4.79 1.66 15.76
C LYS A 998 5.42 0.74 14.73
N ILE A 999 5.10 0.89 13.43
CA ILE A 999 5.69 0.07 12.37
C ILE A 999 7.20 0.23 12.41
N PHE A 1000 7.89 -0.85 12.76
CA PHE A 1000 9.36 -0.90 12.74
C PHE A 1000 9.82 -2.09 11.92
N ALA A 1001 9.72 -1.90 10.61
CA ALA A 1001 9.92 -2.93 9.62
C ALA A 1001 11.26 -2.75 8.88
N THR A 1002 11.86 -3.87 8.45
CA THR A 1002 13.14 -3.85 7.75
C THR A 1002 12.96 -3.61 6.25
N ASP A 1003 11.85 -4.05 5.67
CA ASP A 1003 11.60 -3.89 4.25
C ASP A 1003 10.15 -3.99 3.82
N LEU A 1004 9.83 -3.56 2.59
CA LEU A 1004 8.46 -3.43 2.06
C LEU A 1004 7.61 -4.73 1.99
N GLU A 1005 8.19 -5.91 2.22
CA GLU A 1005 7.45 -7.18 2.33
C GLU A 1005 7.39 -7.72 3.78
N ASP A 1006 7.89 -6.99 4.78
CA ASP A 1006 7.92 -7.35 6.22
C ASP A 1006 6.54 -7.19 6.88
N TRP A 1007 5.59 -8.01 6.42
CA TRP A 1007 4.26 -8.11 7.02
C TRP A 1007 4.28 -8.47 8.52
N PRO A 1008 5.23 -9.27 9.08
CA PRO A 1008 5.27 -9.54 10.52
C PRO A 1008 5.46 -8.26 11.34
N ALA A 1009 6.18 -7.26 10.82
CA ALA A 1009 6.29 -5.97 11.48
C ALA A 1009 4.95 -5.22 11.57
N LEU A 1010 4.08 -5.36 10.57
CA LEU A 1010 2.72 -4.78 10.61
C LEU A 1010 1.87 -5.47 11.66
N GLU A 1011 1.88 -6.80 11.66
CA GLU A 1011 1.17 -7.59 12.65
C GLU A 1011 1.62 -7.26 14.08
N ARG A 1012 2.93 -7.20 14.33
CA ARG A 1012 3.49 -6.76 15.61
C ARG A 1012 3.01 -5.37 15.99
N ALA A 1013 3.07 -4.40 15.08
CA ALA A 1013 2.60 -3.04 15.35
C ALA A 1013 1.10 -2.98 15.68
N MET A 1014 0.28 -3.76 14.98
CA MET A 1014 -1.16 -3.89 15.23
C MET A 1014 -1.43 -4.45 16.64
N TYR A 1015 -0.78 -5.57 17.00
CA TYR A 1015 -0.95 -6.17 18.32
C TYR A 1015 -0.40 -5.28 19.44
N GLU A 1016 0.75 -4.63 19.27
CA GLU A 1016 1.30 -3.66 20.24
C GLU A 1016 0.32 -2.51 20.50
N THR A 1017 -0.25 -1.92 19.44
CA THR A 1017 -1.30 -0.90 19.56
C THR A 1017 -2.54 -1.44 20.28
N GLY A 1018 -2.99 -2.65 19.95
CA GLY A 1018 -4.12 -3.28 20.63
C GLY A 1018 -3.86 -3.49 22.11
N GLN A 1019 -2.66 -3.93 22.49
CA GLN A 1019 -2.28 -4.10 23.90
C GLN A 1019 -2.24 -2.77 24.65
N GLU A 1020 -1.72 -1.70 24.04
CA GLU A 1020 -1.75 -0.36 24.64
C GLU A 1020 -3.16 0.18 24.81
N PHE A 1021 -4.05 -0.08 23.84
CA PHE A 1021 -5.48 0.24 23.97
C PHE A 1021 -6.14 -0.55 25.11
N LEU A 1022 -5.89 -1.86 25.20
CA LEU A 1022 -6.42 -2.70 26.29
C LEU A 1022 -5.96 -2.23 27.68
N GLN A 1023 -4.72 -1.70 27.76
CA GLN A 1023 -4.13 -1.10 28.96
C GLN A 1023 -4.61 0.34 29.25
N GLY A 1024 -5.41 0.94 28.36
CA GLY A 1024 -5.92 2.31 28.50
C GLY A 1024 -4.89 3.40 28.22
N LYS A 1025 -3.76 3.07 27.57
CA LYS A 1025 -2.72 4.05 27.18
C LYS A 1025 -3.14 4.86 25.96
N ILE A 1026 -3.94 4.26 25.08
CA ILE A 1026 -4.58 4.94 23.95
C ILE A 1026 -5.98 5.31 24.40
N ALA A 1027 -6.10 6.47 25.03
CA ALA A 1027 -7.40 7.06 25.28
C ALA A 1027 -7.89 7.70 23.96
N PRO A 1028 -9.14 7.48 23.56
CA PRO A 1028 -9.73 8.26 22.48
C PRO A 1028 -9.62 9.76 22.85
N SER A 1029 -8.88 10.55 22.07
CA SER A 1029 -8.48 11.92 22.44
C SER A 1029 -9.64 12.72 23.05
N PRO A 1030 -9.49 13.33 24.24
CA PRO A 1030 -10.44 14.32 24.72
C PRO A 1030 -10.35 15.57 23.83
N VAL A 1031 -11.51 16.20 23.62
CA VAL A 1031 -11.69 17.43 22.84
C VAL A 1031 -10.57 18.43 23.11
N THR A 1032 -9.75 18.70 22.11
CA THR A 1032 -8.90 19.89 22.10
C THR A 1032 -9.83 21.09 21.92
N THR A 1033 -10.40 21.60 23.01
CA THR A 1033 -10.92 22.96 23.00
C THR A 1033 -9.73 23.85 22.71
N ALA A 1034 -9.73 24.46 21.52
CA ALA A 1034 -8.76 25.45 21.11
C ALA A 1034 -8.67 26.55 22.17
N VAL A 1035 -7.68 26.47 23.06
CA VAL A 1035 -7.25 27.65 23.81
C VAL A 1035 -6.49 28.49 22.81
N SER A 1036 -7.18 29.50 22.27
CA SER A 1036 -6.60 30.61 21.54
C SER A 1036 -5.37 31.11 22.30
N LEU A 1037 -4.17 30.77 21.82
CA LEU A 1037 -2.95 31.44 22.22
C LEU A 1037 -3.02 32.86 21.67
N ARG A 1038 -3.66 33.75 22.44
CA ARG A 1038 -3.44 35.19 22.31
C ARG A 1038 -1.96 35.43 22.54
N SER A 1039 -1.32 36.01 21.54
CA SER A 1039 0.07 36.46 21.55
C SER A 1039 0.38 37.25 22.83
N PRO A 1040 1.42 36.90 23.60
CA PRO A 1040 1.98 37.84 24.57
C PRO A 1040 2.70 38.94 23.79
N GLN A 1041 2.50 40.17 24.22
CA GLN A 1041 3.19 41.35 23.71
C GLN A 1041 4.70 41.13 23.63
N VAL A 1042 5.25 41.66 22.55
CA VAL A 1042 6.67 41.86 22.27
C VAL A 1042 7.39 42.42 23.49
N ASP A 1043 8.37 41.67 23.99
CA ASP A 1043 9.51 42.27 24.69
C ASP A 1043 10.80 41.72 24.07
N SER A 1044 11.53 42.64 23.47
CA SER A 1044 12.73 42.41 22.65
C SER A 1044 13.93 42.04 23.52
N ARG A 1045 14.39 40.78 23.46
CA ARG A 1045 15.81 40.44 23.68
C ARG A 1045 16.23 39.28 22.77
N GLU A 1046 17.19 39.59 21.90
CA GLU A 1046 17.91 38.67 21.02
C GLU A 1046 18.66 37.61 21.83
N THR A 1047 18.49 36.34 21.46
CA THR A 1047 19.52 35.30 21.63
C THR A 1047 19.47 34.35 20.44
N ALA A 1048 20.56 34.31 19.69
CA ALA A 1048 20.75 33.48 18.51
C ALA A 1048 20.98 32.01 18.91
N ILE A 1049 20.26 31.07 18.28
CA ILE A 1049 20.59 29.65 18.29
C ILE A 1049 20.75 29.21 16.84
N GLY A 1050 21.98 28.80 16.53
CA GLY A 1050 22.44 28.41 15.19
C GLY A 1050 21.86 27.09 14.72
N GLY A 1051 21.62 27.01 13.42
CA GLY A 1051 21.28 25.78 12.73
C GLY A 1051 22.50 24.87 12.55
N ALA A 1052 22.26 23.57 12.68
CA ALA A 1052 23.09 22.54 12.07
C ALA A 1052 22.29 21.94 10.90
N ARG A 1053 22.96 21.89 9.75
CA ARG A 1053 22.49 21.35 8.47
C ARG A 1053 22.36 19.84 8.50
#